data_AF-A0A1C6IY16-F1
#
_entry.id   AF-A0A1C6IY16-F1
#
_cell.length_a   1.000
_cell.length_b   1.000
_cell.length_c   1.000
_cell.angle_alpha   90.00
_cell.angle_beta   90.00
_cell.angle_gamma   90.00
#
_symmetry.space_group_name_H-M   'P 1'
#
loop_
_entity.id
_entity.type
_entity.pdbx_description
1 polymer ?
#
loop_
_entity_poly.entity_id
_entity_poly.type
_entity_poly.pdbx_seq_one_letter_code
_entity_poly.pdbx_strand_id
1 'polypeptide(L)'
;MSIRVPWDKFEAAILLDGWLRVKEGIPRSEVITLVSYKLRKKAVNQGVAIDSVFRNTNGINFQLMSMASAFEATDMGKAPSKLFMEVADLYHNDFASYSKLIEEAMQMLEGTSELKYSFIKFLREQVPDKANKILVAIKSIDEFAIATKALPCSFFDVLSEDTISLLRKKVLNHKFFIVRHKNLQEYPALALSLLEKFILNTGDTVATNGSEETEKYHTAEEKQVNNENKQADNISFADWITQCAGLSPATARSYRSALNTCDAYAFESQLYSESITLCTTYNDFVVKYDALMNDEGFLKLSEIKHNYLVAALKKYHDYFYALDTGFVSSSSPSKKVQPNNQPSVSDEVQNNCNSILSQDFEDGYQVGDYMHQMRFLSCYEDTFGSELDITEDELDKLLKYIGQIRDGRIFCKGNNDTPLITSVFEVVENAFENGATAVFFECIYERYTDNLISEMNIYSADALRDIMKNDSRFQANYHIERSAIVKNGISADTTNEIKVILQSSHTPLTFEDFKERLWYVPMDRIKSELARFSEAVCVERGTYLYALNFYISPDEKVALIKAMRSAIYSNGYLVAKNLREIFNKACPSAALDSEYLKDYAIRDILKIIFQDEFDFSSSVITEKGNPLDIGQLYRNYAAEHEQLSLREIKEFQETIGLPIYWDDIFKEMVRISATELVRRDKVQFDVDAVDDALEKMYPNEYTALKDITLFLSLPAASVRWNGYVLESYLRDYSKKFRLVQVSISNDDYYGVMLKSTSNLESYNDVAADMLAKNGGWTDEKSALRCLVDAKFQQRAKNSNISAIVKAARQKRANI
;
A
#
# COMPACT_ATOMS: atom_id res chain seq x y z
N MET A 1 -27.46 -3.35 25.12
CA MET A 1 -26.70 -2.26 25.77
C MET A 1 -25.39 -2.83 26.27
N SER A 2 -24.26 -2.41 25.70
CA SER A 2 -22.93 -2.80 26.17
C SER A 2 -22.72 -2.25 27.58
N ILE A 3 -22.38 -3.11 28.54
CA ILE A 3 -22.03 -2.71 29.90
C ILE A 3 -20.81 -1.79 29.80
N ARG A 4 -20.95 -0.50 30.14
CA ARG A 4 -19.81 0.43 30.18
C ARG A 4 -18.91 0.04 31.33
N VAL A 5 -17.76 -0.55 31.03
CA VAL A 5 -16.72 -0.82 32.03
C VAL A 5 -16.13 0.52 32.50
N PRO A 6 -16.30 0.90 33.78
CA PRO A 6 -15.79 2.16 34.31
C PRO A 6 -14.26 2.18 34.25
N TRP A 7 -13.69 3.38 34.20
CA TRP A 7 -12.23 3.55 34.28
C TRP A 7 -11.77 3.30 35.71
N ASP A 8 -10.66 2.57 35.86
CA ASP A 8 -9.98 2.41 37.15
C ASP A 8 -8.73 3.32 37.26
N LYS A 9 -8.22 3.46 38.49
CA LYS A 9 -7.05 4.33 38.78
C LYS A 9 -5.75 3.88 38.06
N PHE A 10 -5.60 2.60 37.76
CA PHE A 10 -4.43 2.07 37.05
C PHE A 10 -4.54 2.36 35.55
N GLU A 11 -5.74 2.25 34.98
CA GLU A 11 -6.01 2.66 33.60
C GLU A 11 -5.80 4.17 33.42
N ALA A 12 -6.24 4.97 34.40
CA ALA A 12 -5.98 6.41 34.42
C ALA A 12 -4.47 6.73 34.52
N ALA A 13 -3.71 5.99 35.33
CA ALA A 13 -2.26 6.15 35.42
C ALA A 13 -1.56 5.83 34.08
N ILE A 14 -1.96 4.75 33.39
CA ILE A 14 -1.45 4.38 32.06
C ILE A 14 -1.79 5.45 31.02
N LEU A 15 -2.97 6.06 31.12
CA LEU A 15 -3.39 7.14 30.22
C LEU A 15 -2.58 8.42 30.47
N LEU A 16 -2.25 8.73 31.72
CA LEU A 16 -1.38 9.85 32.09
C LEU A 16 0.07 9.62 31.62
N ASP A 17 0.63 8.42 31.79
CA ASP A 17 1.94 8.03 31.18
C ASP A 17 1.93 8.26 29.66
N GLY A 18 0.81 7.92 29.01
CA GLY A 18 0.60 8.21 27.60
C GLY A 18 0.68 9.71 27.29
N TRP A 19 -0.04 10.56 28.03
CA TRP A 19 -0.01 12.01 27.79
C TRP A 19 1.39 12.61 28.00
N LEU A 20 2.10 12.20 29.05
CA LEU A 20 3.47 12.65 29.30
C LEU A 20 4.41 12.33 28.13
N ARG A 21 4.27 11.14 27.52
CA ARG A 21 5.01 10.76 26.32
C ARG A 21 4.71 11.64 25.11
N VAL A 22 3.47 12.13 24.96
CA VAL A 22 3.13 13.13 23.93
C VAL A 22 3.87 14.44 24.20
N LYS A 23 3.94 14.89 25.46
CA LYS A 23 4.71 16.09 25.85
C LYS A 23 6.20 15.94 25.58
N GLU A 24 6.73 14.73 25.68
CA GLU A 24 8.10 14.37 25.28
C GLU A 24 8.30 14.24 23.76
N GLY A 25 7.32 14.65 22.95
CA GLY A 25 7.42 14.72 21.50
C GLY A 25 7.09 13.42 20.76
N ILE A 26 6.51 12.40 21.41
CA ILE A 26 6.03 11.21 20.69
C ILE A 26 4.75 11.57 19.92
N PRO A 27 4.65 11.22 18.61
CA PRO A 27 3.43 11.44 17.85
C PRO A 27 2.20 10.89 18.57
N ARG A 28 1.16 11.72 18.70
CA ARG A 28 -0.07 11.37 19.43
C ARG A 28 -0.69 10.06 18.93
N SER A 29 -0.62 9.79 17.63
CA SER A 29 -1.11 8.55 16.99
C SER A 29 -0.40 7.28 17.48
N GLU A 30 0.92 7.36 17.73
CA GLU A 30 1.73 6.27 18.25
C GLU A 30 1.41 6.00 19.73
N VAL A 31 1.30 7.07 20.53
CA VAL A 31 0.90 6.97 21.94
C VAL A 31 -0.48 6.34 22.08
N ILE A 32 -1.45 6.74 21.26
CA ILE A 32 -2.80 6.18 21.27
C ILE A 32 -2.77 4.66 21.02
N THR A 33 -1.94 4.23 20.06
CA THR A 33 -1.76 2.81 19.72
C THR A 33 -1.16 2.04 20.90
N LEU A 34 -0.10 2.58 21.51
CA LEU A 34 0.57 1.96 22.65
C LEU A 34 -0.32 1.88 23.90
N VAL A 35 -1.01 2.97 24.24
CA VAL A 35 -1.92 3.02 25.40
C VAL A 35 -3.09 2.07 25.21
N SER A 36 -3.67 2.00 24.00
CA SER A 36 -4.73 1.04 23.69
C SER A 36 -4.27 -0.40 23.89
N TYR A 37 -3.06 -0.75 23.42
CA TYR A 37 -2.47 -2.07 23.66
C TYR A 37 -2.31 -2.36 25.16
N LYS A 38 -1.69 -1.45 25.93
CA LYS A 38 -1.45 -1.64 27.37
C LYS A 38 -2.75 -1.90 28.12
N LEU A 39 -3.77 -1.06 27.94
CA LEU A 39 -5.05 -1.19 28.63
C LEU A 39 -5.78 -2.50 28.28
N ARG A 40 -5.73 -2.91 27.01
CA ARG A 40 -6.32 -4.18 26.55
C ARG A 40 -5.56 -5.38 27.11
N LYS A 41 -4.22 -5.34 27.16
CA LYS A 41 -3.39 -6.40 27.76
C LYS A 41 -3.65 -6.55 29.25
N LYS A 42 -3.73 -5.44 30.00
CA LYS A 42 -4.11 -5.45 31.43
C LYS A 42 -5.44 -6.16 31.63
N ALA A 43 -6.45 -5.82 30.84
CA ALA A 43 -7.77 -6.42 30.95
C ALA A 43 -7.75 -7.95 30.68
N VAL A 44 -7.05 -8.39 29.63
CA VAL A 44 -6.86 -9.82 29.33
C VAL A 44 -6.15 -10.55 30.47
N ASN A 45 -5.06 -9.99 31.00
CA ASN A 45 -4.31 -10.60 32.11
C ASN A 45 -5.15 -10.72 33.39
N GLN A 46 -6.13 -9.83 33.58
CA GLN A 46 -7.06 -9.85 34.70
C GLN A 46 -8.28 -10.77 34.44
N GLY A 47 -8.26 -11.55 33.37
CA GLY A 47 -9.35 -12.47 33.00
C GLY A 47 -10.60 -11.76 32.47
N VAL A 48 -10.50 -10.48 32.09
CA VAL A 48 -11.61 -9.73 31.52
C VAL A 48 -11.74 -10.07 30.04
N ALA A 49 -12.91 -10.57 29.65
CA ALA A 49 -13.25 -10.74 28.24
C ALA A 49 -13.42 -9.37 27.58
N ILE A 50 -12.55 -9.05 26.62
CA ILE A 50 -12.55 -7.77 25.90
C ILE A 50 -13.03 -7.96 24.46
N ASP A 51 -13.81 -7.00 23.95
CA ASP A 51 -14.23 -6.92 22.56
C ASP A 51 -13.37 -5.92 21.75
N SER A 52 -13.70 -5.66 20.49
CA SER A 52 -12.95 -4.69 19.65
C SER A 52 -13.21 -3.22 20.01
N VAL A 53 -14.18 -2.94 20.89
CA VAL A 53 -14.55 -1.57 21.31
C VAL A 53 -13.85 -1.20 22.62
N PHE A 54 -13.59 -2.18 23.49
CA PHE A 54 -12.93 -1.97 24.78
C PHE A 54 -11.58 -1.26 24.62
N ARG A 55 -11.49 -0.01 25.12
CA ARG A 55 -10.24 0.79 25.13
C ARG A 55 -9.52 0.81 23.77
N ASN A 56 -10.26 0.83 22.66
CA ASN A 56 -9.72 0.92 21.30
C ASN A 56 -9.11 2.30 21.01
N THR A 57 -8.36 2.44 19.91
CA THR A 57 -7.61 3.66 19.60
C THR A 57 -8.48 4.92 19.51
N ASN A 58 -9.71 4.81 18.99
CA ASN A 58 -10.63 5.96 18.91
C ASN A 58 -11.12 6.39 20.31
N GLY A 59 -11.47 5.42 21.15
CA GLY A 59 -11.81 5.65 22.55
C GLY A 59 -10.63 6.23 23.34
N ILE A 60 -9.42 5.74 23.09
CA ILE A 60 -8.19 6.26 23.71
C ILE A 60 -7.90 7.69 23.24
N ASN A 61 -8.02 8.01 21.96
CA ASN A 61 -7.86 9.38 21.47
C ASN A 61 -8.76 10.35 22.24
N PHE A 62 -10.04 10.02 22.38
CA PHE A 62 -11.01 10.86 23.08
C PHE A 62 -10.77 10.95 24.60
N GLN A 63 -10.25 9.89 25.23
CA GLN A 63 -9.95 9.90 26.67
C GLN A 63 -8.60 10.53 26.98
N LEU A 64 -7.62 10.43 26.08
CA LEU A 64 -6.32 11.08 26.18
C LEU A 64 -6.47 12.60 26.19
N MET A 65 -7.39 13.18 25.39
CA MET A 65 -7.70 14.61 25.47
C MET A 65 -8.35 15.00 26.81
N SER A 66 -9.17 14.13 27.40
CA SER A 66 -9.74 14.35 28.75
C SER A 66 -8.65 14.34 29.83
N MET A 67 -7.67 13.44 29.72
CA MET A 67 -6.51 13.38 30.61
C MET A 67 -5.58 14.59 30.41
N ALA A 68 -5.38 15.03 29.17
CA ALA A 68 -4.63 16.24 28.86
C ALA A 68 -5.27 17.46 29.55
N SER A 69 -6.59 17.63 29.45
CA SER A 69 -7.28 18.71 30.15
C SER A 69 -7.16 18.63 31.67
N ALA A 70 -7.10 17.42 32.22
CA ALA A 70 -6.89 17.20 33.66
C ALA A 70 -5.48 17.60 34.09
N PHE A 71 -4.48 17.29 33.26
CA PHE A 71 -3.07 17.49 33.57
C PHE A 71 -2.60 18.94 33.35
N GLU A 72 -3.05 19.59 32.28
CA GLU A 72 -2.68 20.97 31.92
C GLU A 72 -3.58 22.03 32.58
N ALA A 73 -4.63 21.60 33.30
CA ALA A 73 -5.64 22.46 33.92
C ALA A 73 -6.30 23.47 32.95
N THR A 74 -6.37 23.12 31.66
CA THR A 74 -6.95 23.92 30.56
C THR A 74 -7.76 23.01 29.64
N ASP A 75 -8.75 23.54 28.91
CA ASP A 75 -9.55 22.69 28.03
C ASP A 75 -8.76 22.33 26.77
N MET A 76 -8.39 21.06 26.67
CA MET A 76 -7.70 20.47 25.53
C MET A 76 -8.69 19.81 24.55
N GLY A 77 -9.96 20.24 24.54
CA GLY A 77 -11.00 19.74 23.64
C GLY A 77 -11.93 18.69 24.26
N LYS A 78 -11.82 18.45 25.57
CA LYS A 78 -12.74 17.62 26.35
C LYS A 78 -12.55 17.84 27.84
N ALA A 79 -13.67 18.04 28.56
CA ALA A 79 -13.65 18.20 30.01
C ALA A 79 -13.00 16.98 30.73
N PRO A 80 -12.21 17.21 31.79
CA PRO A 80 -11.58 16.15 32.55
C PRO A 80 -12.58 15.41 33.44
N SER A 81 -12.38 14.10 33.61
CA SER A 81 -13.14 13.33 34.60
C SER A 81 -12.56 13.52 36.00
N LYS A 82 -13.37 13.33 37.05
CA LYS A 82 -12.90 13.43 38.44
C LYS A 82 -11.72 12.49 38.72
N LEU A 83 -11.79 11.25 38.24
CA LEU A 83 -10.72 10.26 38.37
C LEU A 83 -9.41 10.73 37.70
N PHE A 84 -9.51 11.38 36.53
CA PHE A 84 -8.32 11.87 35.82
C PHE A 84 -7.71 13.08 36.51
N MET A 85 -8.52 13.97 37.08
CA MET A 85 -8.04 15.06 37.92
C MET A 85 -7.32 14.53 39.17
N GLU A 86 -7.89 13.52 39.84
CA GLU A 86 -7.26 12.88 41.02
C GLU A 86 -5.89 12.27 40.67
N VAL A 87 -5.75 11.59 39.52
CA VAL A 87 -4.46 10.99 39.10
C VAL A 87 -3.46 12.04 38.62
N ALA A 88 -3.91 13.11 37.95
CA ALA A 88 -3.05 14.23 37.58
C ALA A 88 -2.57 15.01 38.82
N ASP A 89 -3.44 15.19 39.82
CA ASP A 89 -3.09 15.81 41.10
C ASP A 89 -2.03 14.99 41.86
N LEU A 90 -2.16 13.66 41.87
CA LEU A 90 -1.11 12.78 42.40
C LEU A 90 0.23 13.02 41.69
N TYR A 91 0.26 13.19 40.37
CA TYR A 91 1.52 13.47 39.67
C TYR A 91 2.16 14.79 40.11
N HIS A 92 1.36 15.85 40.23
CA HIS A 92 1.86 17.20 40.55
C HIS A 92 2.22 17.38 42.03
N ASN A 93 1.43 16.79 42.93
CA ASN A 93 1.48 17.08 44.38
C ASN A 93 1.99 15.89 45.24
N ASP A 94 1.93 14.65 44.75
CA ASP A 94 2.43 13.45 45.44
C ASP A 94 3.03 12.42 44.46
N PHE A 95 4.15 12.83 43.83
CA PHE A 95 4.82 12.01 42.82
C PHE A 95 5.22 10.62 43.33
N ALA A 96 5.50 10.45 44.63
CA ALA A 96 5.82 9.15 45.21
C ALA A 96 4.63 8.18 45.11
N SER A 97 3.43 8.65 45.43
CA SER A 97 2.20 7.87 45.27
C SER A 97 1.86 7.62 43.80
N TYR A 98 2.07 8.59 42.91
CA TYR A 98 1.92 8.38 41.47
C TYR A 98 2.90 7.32 40.94
N SER A 99 4.18 7.42 41.32
CA SER A 99 5.23 6.48 40.91
C SER A 99 4.90 5.05 41.32
N LYS A 100 4.40 4.86 42.55
CA LYS A 100 3.94 3.55 43.01
C LYS A 100 2.72 3.06 42.21
N LEU A 101 1.76 3.95 41.94
CA LEU A 101 0.54 3.62 41.20
C LEU A 101 0.85 3.17 39.75
N ILE A 102 1.74 3.87 39.05
CA ILE A 102 2.12 3.50 37.68
C ILE A 102 2.97 2.23 37.68
N GLU A 103 3.81 2.01 38.69
CA GLU A 103 4.57 0.75 38.83
C GLU A 103 3.64 -0.46 39.00
N GLU A 104 2.65 -0.36 39.91
CA GLU A 104 1.61 -1.38 40.08
C GLU A 104 0.81 -1.60 38.78
N ALA A 105 0.46 -0.51 38.06
CA ALA A 105 -0.24 -0.61 36.78
C ALA A 105 0.60 -1.34 35.71
N MET A 106 1.92 -1.11 35.67
CA MET A 106 2.82 -1.78 34.73
C MET A 106 3.02 -3.25 35.09
N GLN A 107 3.03 -3.62 36.37
CA GLN A 107 3.06 -5.03 36.80
C GLN A 107 1.84 -5.81 36.32
N MET A 108 0.66 -5.17 36.26
CA MET A 108 -0.56 -5.80 35.72
C MET A 108 -0.50 -6.10 34.22
N LEU A 109 0.45 -5.49 33.48
CA LEU A 109 0.72 -5.77 32.07
C LEU A 109 1.63 -6.99 31.87
N GLU A 110 2.39 -7.37 32.91
CA GLU A 110 3.27 -8.53 32.90
C GLU A 110 2.43 -9.80 33.03
N GLY A 111 1.86 -10.23 31.90
CA GLY A 111 1.36 -11.59 31.76
C GLY A 111 2.54 -12.55 31.84
N THR A 112 2.34 -13.72 32.45
CA THR A 112 3.33 -14.78 32.61
C THR A 112 3.74 -15.37 31.25
N SER A 113 4.49 -14.61 30.45
CA SER A 113 5.24 -15.17 29.33
C SER A 113 6.43 -15.90 29.94
N GLU A 114 6.31 -17.22 30.01
CA GLU A 114 7.40 -18.13 30.44
C GLU A 114 8.67 -17.88 29.62
N LEU A 115 8.52 -17.49 28.36
CA LEU A 115 9.58 -17.02 27.47
C LEU A 115 10.27 -15.74 27.96
N LYS A 116 9.52 -14.71 28.35
CA LYS A 116 10.10 -13.47 28.92
C LYS A 116 10.90 -13.75 30.19
N TYR A 117 10.37 -14.59 31.08
CA TYR A 117 11.06 -14.97 32.31
C TYR A 117 12.34 -15.78 32.03
N SER A 118 12.24 -16.77 31.14
CA SER A 118 13.37 -17.61 30.72
C SER A 118 14.47 -16.79 30.04
N PHE A 119 14.09 -15.82 29.21
CA PHE A 119 15.02 -14.89 28.61
C PHE A 119 15.70 -13.97 29.63
N ILE A 120 14.96 -13.43 30.62
CA ILE A 120 15.56 -12.62 31.70
C ILE A 120 16.59 -13.42 32.48
N LYS A 121 16.28 -14.70 32.78
CA LYS A 121 17.22 -15.60 33.45
C LYS A 121 18.47 -15.83 32.61
N PHE A 122 18.30 -16.20 31.34
CA PHE A 122 19.40 -16.35 30.37
C PHE A 122 20.26 -15.09 30.27
N LEU A 123 19.64 -13.91 30.21
CA LEU A 123 20.34 -12.63 30.11
C LEU A 123 21.21 -12.36 31.34
N ARG A 124 20.72 -12.65 32.54
CA ARG A 124 21.46 -12.46 33.79
C ARG A 124 22.60 -13.45 33.96
N GLU A 125 22.49 -14.63 33.38
CA GLU A 125 23.57 -15.63 33.36
C GLU A 125 24.67 -15.27 32.37
N GLN A 126 24.30 -14.78 31.17
CA GLN A 126 25.27 -14.48 30.10
C GLN A 126 25.97 -13.12 30.29
N VAL A 127 25.24 -12.09 30.74
CA VAL A 127 25.75 -10.71 30.82
C VAL A 127 25.24 -9.97 32.07
N PRO A 128 25.57 -10.45 33.30
CA PRO A 128 25.03 -9.92 34.56
C PRO A 128 25.22 -8.40 34.71
N ASP A 129 26.39 -7.86 34.37
CA ASP A 129 26.72 -6.44 34.54
C ASP A 129 25.97 -5.51 33.56
N LYS A 130 25.50 -6.04 32.42
CA LYS A 130 24.78 -5.28 31.38
C LYS A 130 23.28 -5.57 31.37
N ALA A 131 22.81 -6.57 32.12
CA ALA A 131 21.45 -7.08 32.07
C ALA A 131 20.39 -5.98 32.24
N ASN A 132 20.55 -5.07 33.21
CA ASN A 132 19.57 -4.01 33.46
C ASN A 132 19.44 -3.04 32.27
N LYS A 133 20.55 -2.64 31.64
CA LYS A 133 20.53 -1.75 30.47
C LYS A 133 19.92 -2.44 29.25
N ILE A 134 20.17 -3.73 29.10
CA ILE A 134 19.59 -4.55 28.02
C ILE A 134 18.09 -4.73 28.23
N LEU A 135 17.62 -4.93 29.46
CA LEU A 135 16.18 -5.01 29.75
C LEU A 135 15.45 -3.70 29.44
N VAL A 136 16.08 -2.56 29.73
CA VAL A 136 15.56 -1.24 29.32
C VAL A 136 15.49 -1.15 27.80
N ALA A 137 16.53 -1.56 27.08
CA ALA A 137 16.54 -1.56 25.61
C ALA A 137 15.47 -2.48 25.02
N ILE A 138 15.29 -3.68 25.57
CA ILE A 138 14.23 -4.63 25.19
C ILE A 138 12.85 -4.02 25.36
N LYS A 139 12.60 -3.39 26.52
CA LYS A 139 11.33 -2.70 26.76
C LYS A 139 11.11 -1.57 25.74
N SER A 140 12.13 -0.79 25.44
CA SER A 140 12.05 0.28 24.43
C SER A 140 11.79 -0.26 23.03
N ILE A 141 12.44 -1.36 22.63
CA ILE A 141 12.20 -2.01 21.34
C ILE A 141 10.76 -2.50 21.25
N ASP A 142 10.26 -3.15 22.31
CA ASP A 142 8.92 -3.74 22.35
C ASP A 142 7.84 -2.65 22.27
N GLU A 143 7.96 -1.62 23.11
CA GLU A 143 7.02 -0.49 23.10
C GLU A 143 7.04 0.26 21.76
N PHE A 144 8.22 0.47 21.17
CA PHE A 144 8.35 1.15 19.89
C PHE A 144 7.77 0.33 18.73
N ALA A 145 8.00 -0.98 18.72
CA ALA A 145 7.45 -1.87 17.71
C ALA A 145 5.91 -1.86 17.71
N ILE A 146 5.30 -1.82 18.89
CA ILE A 146 3.85 -1.75 19.04
C ILE A 146 3.33 -0.36 18.66
N ALA A 147 3.97 0.71 19.13
CA ALA A 147 3.53 2.08 18.89
C ALA A 147 3.53 2.44 17.40
N THR A 148 4.54 1.98 16.65
CA THR A 148 4.68 2.18 15.20
C THR A 148 3.93 1.13 14.37
N LYS A 149 3.22 0.20 15.01
CA LYS A 149 2.54 -0.94 14.36
C LYS A 149 3.49 -1.84 13.55
N ALA A 150 4.78 -1.84 13.88
CA ALA A 150 5.71 -2.83 13.37
C ALA A 150 5.35 -4.24 13.87
N LEU A 151 4.83 -4.34 15.10
CA LEU A 151 4.24 -5.54 15.67
C LEU A 151 2.86 -5.24 16.29
N PRO A 152 1.91 -6.19 16.23
CA PRO A 152 0.58 -6.02 16.83
C PRO A 152 0.54 -6.31 18.34
N CYS A 153 1.55 -7.00 18.88
CA CYS A 153 1.68 -7.36 20.29
C CYS A 153 3.15 -7.39 20.70
N SER A 154 3.44 -7.83 21.94
CA SER A 154 4.81 -7.92 22.43
C SER A 154 5.57 -8.95 21.60
N PHE A 155 6.82 -8.68 21.27
CA PHE A 155 7.63 -9.64 20.53
C PHE A 155 7.88 -10.93 21.32
N PHE A 156 7.74 -10.92 22.66
CA PHE A 156 7.80 -12.15 23.46
C PHE A 156 6.60 -13.07 23.22
N ASP A 157 5.49 -12.55 22.69
CA ASP A 157 4.29 -13.32 22.36
C ASP A 157 4.39 -13.97 20.95
N VAL A 158 5.32 -13.50 20.11
CA VAL A 158 5.51 -13.91 18.71
C VAL A 158 6.99 -14.10 18.36
N LEU A 159 7.82 -14.49 19.34
CA LEU A 159 9.27 -14.49 19.19
C LEU A 159 9.74 -15.57 18.19
N SER A 160 10.39 -15.15 17.11
CA SER A 160 10.99 -16.00 16.08
C SER A 160 12.17 -15.27 15.43
N GLU A 161 12.96 -15.97 14.60
CA GLU A 161 14.03 -15.35 13.81
C GLU A 161 13.49 -14.24 12.87
N ASP A 162 12.30 -14.46 12.28
CA ASP A 162 11.60 -13.46 11.47
C ASP A 162 11.22 -12.23 12.30
N THR A 163 10.74 -12.43 13.54
CA THR A 163 10.40 -11.33 14.44
C THR A 163 11.64 -10.51 14.81
N ILE A 164 12.77 -11.15 15.09
CA ILE A 164 14.03 -10.45 15.37
C ILE A 164 14.52 -9.68 14.14
N SER A 165 14.46 -10.29 12.95
CA SER A 165 14.82 -9.65 11.69
C SER A 165 13.94 -8.44 11.39
N LEU A 166 12.64 -8.55 11.66
CA LEU A 166 11.68 -7.45 11.54
C LEU A 166 12.01 -6.31 12.53
N LEU A 167 12.34 -6.62 13.79
CA LEU A 167 12.74 -5.63 14.78
C LEU A 167 14.04 -4.91 14.38
N ARG A 168 15.04 -5.64 13.85
CA ARG A 168 16.27 -5.02 13.31
C ARG A 168 15.92 -4.02 12.19
N LYS A 169 15.10 -4.42 11.22
CA LYS A 169 14.74 -3.60 10.06
C LYS A 169 13.85 -2.41 10.38
N LYS A 170 12.82 -2.60 11.21
CA LYS A 170 11.77 -1.60 11.46
C LYS A 170 11.97 -0.77 12.73
N VAL A 171 12.75 -1.25 13.70
CA VAL A 171 12.96 -0.54 14.97
C VAL A 171 14.37 0.03 15.03
N LEU A 172 15.42 -0.80 14.92
CA LEU A 172 16.80 -0.33 15.10
C LEU A 172 17.27 0.63 14.00
N ASN A 173 16.78 0.46 12.77
CA ASN A 173 17.10 1.36 11.65
C ASN A 173 16.18 2.60 11.57
N HIS A 174 15.21 2.72 12.48
CA HIS A 174 14.25 3.81 12.43
C HIS A 174 14.86 5.10 12.99
N LYS A 175 14.92 6.16 12.18
CA LYS A 175 15.54 7.46 12.54
C LYS A 175 15.04 7.99 13.89
N PHE A 176 13.74 7.92 14.16
CA PHE A 176 13.18 8.37 15.45
C PHE A 176 13.58 7.48 16.64
N PHE A 177 13.70 6.16 16.45
CA PHE A 177 14.13 5.26 17.53
C PHE A 177 15.60 5.52 17.88
N ILE A 178 16.46 5.65 16.87
CA ILE A 178 17.89 5.94 17.03
C ILE A 178 18.10 7.27 17.76
N VAL A 179 17.42 8.34 17.32
CA VAL A 179 17.55 9.67 17.93
C VAL A 179 17.05 9.68 19.37
N ARG A 180 15.89 9.06 19.64
CA ARG A 180 15.25 9.07 20.96
C ARG A 180 15.97 8.19 21.99
N HIS A 181 16.50 7.05 21.56
CA HIS A 181 17.17 6.07 22.42
C HIS A 181 18.70 6.13 22.29
N LYS A 182 19.27 7.26 21.86
CA LYS A 182 20.72 7.48 21.72
C LYS A 182 21.48 7.22 23.02
N ASN A 183 20.84 7.45 24.17
CA ASN A 183 21.38 7.15 25.51
C ASN A 183 21.51 5.64 25.80
N LEU A 184 20.81 4.78 25.06
CA LEU A 184 20.92 3.33 25.13
C LEU A 184 22.04 2.78 24.23
N GLN A 185 22.74 3.62 23.46
CA GLN A 185 23.96 3.26 22.71
C GLN A 185 23.82 1.91 21.94
N GLU A 186 24.71 0.95 22.22
CA GLU A 186 24.80 -0.37 21.60
C GLU A 186 23.80 -1.41 22.15
N TYR A 187 23.14 -1.11 23.28
CA TYR A 187 22.30 -2.08 24.00
C TYR A 187 21.11 -2.60 23.19
N PRO A 188 20.43 -1.83 22.31
CA PRO A 188 19.37 -2.37 21.44
C PRO A 188 19.86 -3.42 20.44
N ALA A 189 21.01 -3.21 19.79
CA ALA A 189 21.61 -4.18 18.88
C ALA A 189 22.11 -5.42 19.62
N LEU A 190 22.70 -5.22 20.80
CA LEU A 190 23.12 -6.31 21.68
C LEU A 190 21.92 -7.12 22.19
N ALA A 191 20.81 -6.46 22.53
CA ALA A 191 19.58 -7.09 22.98
C ALA A 191 19.02 -8.07 21.93
N LEU A 192 18.91 -7.64 20.67
CA LEU A 192 18.40 -8.51 19.60
C LEU A 192 19.34 -9.68 19.30
N SER A 193 20.66 -9.45 19.37
CA SER A 193 21.65 -10.51 19.18
C SER A 193 21.65 -11.54 20.31
N LEU A 194 21.32 -11.12 21.54
CA LEU A 194 21.14 -12.02 22.68
C LEU A 194 19.80 -12.77 22.62
N LEU A 195 18.74 -12.14 22.11
CA LEU A 195 17.47 -12.82 21.82
C LEU A 195 17.64 -13.90 20.76
N GLU A 196 18.44 -13.63 19.73
CA GLU A 196 18.77 -14.60 18.67
C GLU A 196 19.55 -15.78 19.23
N LYS A 197 20.57 -15.52 20.05
CA LYS A 197 21.29 -16.58 20.81
C LYS A 197 20.37 -17.35 21.76
N PHE A 198 19.40 -16.69 22.38
CA PHE A 198 18.44 -17.34 23.27
C PHE A 198 17.55 -18.32 22.49
N ILE A 199 17.08 -17.95 21.29
CA ILE A 199 16.32 -18.85 20.40
C ILE A 199 17.18 -20.08 20.03
N LEU A 200 18.43 -19.86 19.62
CA LEU A 200 19.35 -20.95 19.24
C LEU A 200 19.64 -21.90 20.41
N ASN A 201 19.82 -21.38 21.63
CA ASN A 201 20.09 -22.20 22.83
C ASN A 201 18.86 -22.91 23.41
N THR A 202 17.64 -22.46 23.08
CA THR A 202 16.39 -23.11 23.51
C THR A 202 15.84 -24.11 22.48
N GLY A 203 16.45 -24.19 21.29
CA GLY A 203 16.04 -25.03 20.17
C GLY A 203 16.21 -26.56 20.33
N ASP A 204 16.99 -27.04 21.31
CA ASP A 204 17.22 -28.49 21.52
C ASP A 204 16.13 -29.20 22.34
N THR A 205 15.16 -28.47 22.90
CA THR A 205 14.02 -29.07 23.61
C THR A 205 12.73 -28.37 23.21
N VAL A 206 12.19 -28.71 22.05
CA VAL A 206 10.77 -29.04 21.77
C VAL A 206 10.68 -29.31 20.26
N ALA A 207 10.74 -30.59 19.89
CA ALA A 207 10.32 -31.02 18.57
C ALA A 207 8.79 -31.12 18.50
N THR A 208 8.27 -30.73 17.33
CA THR A 208 6.93 -30.98 16.76
C THR A 208 5.75 -30.19 17.32
N ASN A 209 5.39 -29.13 16.59
CA ASN A 209 4.15 -28.98 15.80
C ASN A 209 4.16 -27.53 15.26
N GLY A 210 4.31 -27.19 13.99
CA GLY A 210 4.21 -27.91 12.73
C GLY A 210 3.67 -26.89 11.71
N SER A 211 4.50 -26.57 10.70
CA SER A 211 4.19 -26.03 9.34
C SER A 211 3.37 -24.72 9.24
N GLU A 212 3.99 -23.61 8.87
CA GLU A 212 4.34 -23.18 7.50
C GLU A 212 3.13 -22.81 6.62
N GLU A 213 3.08 -21.53 6.23
CA GLU A 213 2.78 -21.06 4.86
C GLU A 213 2.96 -19.52 4.77
N THR A 214 4.20 -19.10 4.51
CA THR A 214 4.56 -18.01 3.57
C THR A 214 4.18 -18.48 2.14
N GLU A 215 3.89 -17.72 1.08
CA GLU A 215 4.04 -16.32 0.63
C GLU A 215 3.28 -16.21 -0.73
N LYS A 216 2.98 -14.99 -1.22
CA LYS A 216 3.16 -14.49 -2.62
C LYS A 216 2.06 -13.52 -3.10
N TYR A 217 2.49 -12.33 -3.55
CA TYR A 217 1.79 -11.43 -4.46
C TYR A 217 2.78 -10.92 -5.52
N HIS A 218 2.44 -11.12 -6.79
CA HIS A 218 2.82 -10.42 -8.03
C HIS A 218 2.31 -11.30 -9.18
N THR A 219 1.66 -10.89 -10.27
CA THR A 219 1.14 -9.64 -10.87
C THR A 219 0.20 -10.15 -11.99
N ALA A 220 -0.82 -9.41 -12.44
CA ALA A 220 -1.57 -9.80 -13.64
C ALA A 220 -1.69 -8.62 -14.62
N GLU A 221 -1.43 -8.95 -15.87
CA GLU A 221 -1.44 -8.14 -17.08
C GLU A 221 -2.87 -7.78 -17.52
N GLU A 222 -3.06 -6.57 -18.04
CA GLU A 222 -4.29 -6.15 -18.73
C GLU A 222 -4.14 -6.32 -20.24
N LYS A 223 -5.10 -7.00 -20.85
CA LYS A 223 -5.26 -7.14 -22.30
C LYS A 223 -5.90 -5.89 -22.90
N GLN A 224 -5.29 -5.36 -23.95
CA GLN A 224 -5.90 -4.40 -24.87
C GLN A 224 -7.00 -5.06 -25.70
N VAL A 225 -8.13 -4.36 -25.87
CA VAL A 225 -9.05 -4.56 -27.00
C VAL A 225 -9.32 -3.18 -27.61
N ASN A 226 -8.94 -3.04 -28.87
CA ASN A 226 -9.28 -1.91 -29.73
C ASN A 226 -10.79 -1.85 -29.99
N ASN A 227 -11.35 -0.64 -29.98
CA ASN A 227 -12.44 -0.30 -30.89
C ASN A 227 -12.28 1.16 -31.33
N GLU A 228 -11.94 1.33 -32.60
CA GLU A 228 -11.98 2.61 -33.29
C GLU A 228 -13.44 2.96 -33.59
N ASN A 229 -13.85 4.20 -33.27
CA ASN A 229 -14.68 5.00 -34.17
C ASN A 229 -14.55 6.50 -33.84
N LYS A 230 -14.27 7.26 -34.90
CA LYS A 230 -13.93 8.69 -34.95
C LYS A 230 -15.10 9.61 -34.56
N GLN A 231 -14.82 10.62 -33.73
CA GLN A 231 -15.33 11.99 -33.87
C GLN A 231 -14.28 12.98 -33.35
N ALA A 232 -14.08 14.07 -34.10
CA ALA A 232 -12.95 14.98 -33.98
C ALA A 232 -13.04 15.94 -32.77
N ASP A 233 -11.88 16.13 -32.14
CA ASP A 233 -11.40 17.22 -31.28
C ASP A 233 -12.30 17.74 -30.14
N ASN A 234 -12.35 16.98 -29.04
CA ASN A 234 -12.50 17.55 -27.69
C ASN A 234 -11.37 16.99 -26.81
N ILE A 235 -10.45 17.85 -26.37
CA ILE A 235 -9.41 17.48 -25.40
C ILE A 235 -10.08 17.13 -24.08
N SER A 236 -9.74 15.98 -23.47
CA SER A 236 -10.37 15.59 -22.19
C SER A 236 -9.95 16.54 -21.06
N PHE A 237 -10.75 16.70 -20.00
CA PHE A 237 -10.39 17.56 -18.86
C PHE A 237 -9.00 17.22 -18.27
N ALA A 238 -8.65 15.93 -18.21
CA ALA A 238 -7.35 15.50 -17.71
C ALA A 238 -6.21 15.88 -18.67
N ASP A 239 -6.45 15.79 -19.97
CA ASP A 239 -5.50 16.21 -21.00
C ASP A 239 -5.38 17.73 -21.06
N TRP A 240 -6.47 18.48 -20.88
CA TRP A 240 -6.46 19.94 -20.83
C TRP A 240 -5.71 20.46 -19.60
N ILE A 241 -5.87 19.82 -18.43
CA ILE A 241 -5.13 20.19 -17.22
C ILE A 241 -3.62 19.98 -17.39
N THR A 242 -3.21 18.93 -18.12
CA THR A 242 -1.80 18.59 -18.31
C THR A 242 -1.16 19.32 -19.49
N GLN A 243 -1.89 19.50 -20.60
CA GLN A 243 -1.39 20.07 -21.85
C GLN A 243 -1.61 21.58 -21.95
N CYS A 244 -2.70 22.11 -21.38
CA CYS A 244 -3.06 23.52 -21.48
C CYS A 244 -2.85 24.27 -20.15
N ALA A 245 -3.25 23.69 -19.01
CA ALA A 245 -3.07 24.32 -17.70
C ALA A 245 -1.70 24.04 -17.05
N GLY A 246 -0.86 23.19 -17.66
CA GLY A 246 0.52 22.92 -17.24
C GLY A 246 0.68 22.24 -15.87
N LEU A 247 -0.36 21.58 -15.37
CA LEU A 247 -0.36 20.90 -14.07
C LEU A 247 0.03 19.43 -14.19
N SER A 248 0.55 18.85 -13.11
CA SER A 248 1.00 17.45 -13.13
C SER A 248 -0.16 16.45 -13.41
N PRO A 249 0.12 15.28 -14.00
CA PRO A 249 -0.88 14.21 -14.13
C PRO A 249 -1.46 13.74 -12.80
N ALA A 250 -0.71 13.86 -11.70
CA ALA A 250 -1.22 13.57 -10.36
C ALA A 250 -2.27 14.61 -9.92
N THR A 251 -2.04 15.89 -10.22
CA THR A 251 -3.00 16.97 -10.00
C THR A 251 -4.25 16.81 -10.87
N ALA A 252 -4.10 16.40 -12.13
CA ALA A 252 -5.25 16.10 -13.02
C ALA A 252 -6.13 14.97 -12.48
N ARG A 253 -5.52 13.88 -11.97
CA ARG A 253 -6.24 12.80 -11.29
C ARG A 253 -6.92 13.26 -10.01
N SER A 254 -6.22 14.08 -9.22
CA SER A 254 -6.76 14.67 -7.98
C SER A 254 -7.98 15.56 -8.26
N TYR A 255 -7.91 16.45 -9.25
CA TYR A 255 -9.01 17.34 -9.61
C TYR A 255 -10.19 16.60 -10.23
N ARG A 256 -9.95 15.55 -11.02
CA ARG A 256 -11.03 14.67 -11.48
C ARG A 256 -11.73 13.97 -10.30
N SER A 257 -10.97 13.48 -9.33
CA SER A 257 -11.55 12.89 -8.11
C SER A 257 -12.28 13.92 -7.24
N ALA A 258 -11.85 15.18 -7.26
CA ALA A 258 -12.48 16.27 -6.55
C ALA A 258 -13.86 16.61 -7.13
N LEU A 259 -14.03 16.58 -8.46
CA LEU A 259 -15.33 16.79 -9.12
C LEU A 259 -16.34 15.71 -8.72
N ASN A 260 -15.93 14.44 -8.62
CA ASN A 260 -16.79 13.37 -8.09
C ASN A 260 -17.25 13.65 -6.64
N THR A 261 -16.41 14.31 -5.85
CA THR A 261 -16.75 14.70 -4.48
C THR A 261 -17.70 15.90 -4.45
N CYS A 262 -17.60 16.82 -5.41
CA CYS A 262 -18.53 17.93 -5.58
C CYS A 262 -19.92 17.42 -5.98
N ASP A 263 -19.97 16.46 -6.91
CA ASP A 263 -21.22 15.79 -7.32
C ASP A 263 -21.85 15.02 -6.17
N ALA A 264 -21.06 14.24 -5.41
CA ALA A 264 -21.56 13.51 -4.25
C ALA A 264 -22.21 14.44 -3.22
N TYR A 265 -21.56 15.57 -2.90
CA TYR A 265 -22.13 16.57 -2.02
C TYR A 265 -23.41 17.20 -2.58
N ALA A 266 -23.42 17.55 -3.87
CA ALA A 266 -24.60 18.13 -4.51
C ALA A 266 -25.80 17.18 -4.53
N PHE A 267 -25.57 15.87 -4.70
CA PHE A 267 -26.63 14.85 -4.64
C PHE A 267 -27.17 14.66 -3.23
N GLU A 268 -26.30 14.64 -2.22
CA GLU A 268 -26.70 14.54 -0.81
C GLU A 268 -27.47 15.77 -0.32
N SER A 269 -27.03 16.96 -0.73
CA SER A 269 -27.65 18.25 -0.37
C SER A 269 -28.79 18.67 -1.31
N GLN A 270 -29.16 17.84 -2.27
CA GLN A 270 -30.23 18.08 -3.27
C GLN A 270 -30.04 19.38 -4.08
N LEU A 271 -28.80 19.78 -4.36
CA LEU A 271 -28.49 20.98 -5.14
C LEU A 271 -28.73 20.77 -6.65
N TYR A 272 -28.46 19.57 -7.17
CA TYR A 272 -28.82 19.12 -8.53
C TYR A 272 -28.78 17.59 -8.61
N SER A 273 -29.32 17.00 -9.69
CA SER A 273 -29.50 15.55 -9.84
C SER A 273 -28.62 14.88 -10.91
N GLU A 274 -27.86 15.66 -11.68
CA GLU A 274 -26.98 15.16 -12.74
C GLU A 274 -25.57 15.73 -12.56
N SER A 275 -24.54 14.91 -12.81
CA SER A 275 -23.14 15.30 -12.59
C SER A 275 -22.78 16.59 -13.33
N ILE A 276 -22.04 17.47 -12.65
CA ILE A 276 -21.52 18.71 -13.22
C ILE A 276 -20.56 18.45 -14.39
N THR A 277 -20.01 17.24 -14.49
CA THR A 277 -19.12 16.83 -15.59
C THR A 277 -19.86 16.38 -16.85
N LEU A 278 -21.18 16.18 -16.76
CA LEU A 278 -22.03 15.76 -17.88
C LEU A 278 -22.79 16.92 -18.55
N CYS A 279 -22.60 18.16 -18.09
CA CYS A 279 -23.17 19.34 -18.72
C CYS A 279 -22.76 19.41 -20.20
N THR A 280 -23.73 19.68 -21.08
CA THR A 280 -23.49 19.82 -22.53
C THR A 280 -23.49 21.28 -22.99
N THR A 281 -23.81 22.22 -22.10
CA THR A 281 -23.81 23.67 -22.38
C THR A 281 -23.21 24.44 -21.20
N TYR A 282 -22.53 25.56 -21.49
CA TYR A 282 -21.90 26.36 -20.44
C TYR A 282 -22.92 26.96 -19.47
N ASN A 283 -24.11 27.34 -19.94
CA ASN A 283 -25.18 27.84 -19.06
C ASN A 283 -25.68 26.78 -18.05
N ASP A 284 -25.85 25.52 -18.45
CA ASP A 284 -26.24 24.44 -17.52
C ASP A 284 -25.13 24.17 -16.49
N PHE A 285 -23.87 24.25 -16.92
CA PHE A 285 -22.72 24.14 -16.04
C PHE A 285 -22.67 25.28 -15.00
N VAL A 286 -22.83 26.54 -15.43
CA VAL A 286 -22.77 27.72 -14.55
C VAL A 286 -23.85 27.66 -13.46
N VAL A 287 -25.07 27.22 -13.79
CA VAL A 287 -26.15 27.07 -12.79
C VAL A 287 -25.75 26.07 -11.68
N LYS A 288 -25.14 24.94 -12.04
CA LYS A 288 -24.67 23.92 -11.09
C LYS A 288 -23.42 24.37 -10.32
N TYR A 289 -22.52 25.09 -10.98
CA TYR A 289 -21.34 25.70 -10.37
C TYR A 289 -21.74 26.74 -9.31
N ASP A 290 -22.66 27.65 -9.65
CA ASP A 290 -23.16 28.67 -8.73
C ASP A 290 -23.94 28.07 -7.56
N ALA A 291 -24.72 27.00 -7.79
CA ALA A 291 -25.42 26.29 -6.72
C ALA A 291 -24.45 25.72 -5.67
N LEU A 292 -23.29 25.21 -6.10
CA LEU A 292 -22.24 24.74 -5.20
C LEU A 292 -21.47 25.89 -4.55
N MET A 293 -21.06 26.90 -5.33
CA MET A 293 -20.24 28.01 -4.83
C MET A 293 -20.99 28.93 -3.86
N ASN A 294 -22.33 28.94 -3.88
CA ASN A 294 -23.17 29.70 -2.96
C ASN A 294 -23.71 28.87 -1.78
N ASP A 295 -23.39 27.57 -1.69
CA ASP A 295 -23.81 26.73 -0.57
C ASP A 295 -22.78 26.78 0.59
N GLU A 296 -23.20 27.29 1.75
CA GLU A 296 -22.31 27.43 2.92
C GLU A 296 -21.78 26.09 3.43
N GLY A 297 -22.54 25.00 3.28
CA GLY A 297 -22.10 23.66 3.71
C GLY A 297 -21.00 23.12 2.80
N PHE A 298 -21.08 23.39 1.50
CA PHE A 298 -20.07 23.02 0.52
C PHE A 298 -18.75 23.76 0.78
N LEU A 299 -18.82 25.07 1.03
CA LEU A 299 -17.63 25.87 1.32
C LEU A 299 -16.92 25.39 2.59
N LYS A 300 -17.67 25.08 3.67
CA LYS A 300 -17.11 24.48 4.90
C LYS A 300 -16.47 23.10 4.65
N LEU A 301 -17.10 22.25 3.84
CA LEU A 301 -16.53 20.96 3.46
C LEU A 301 -15.23 21.13 2.66
N SER A 302 -15.20 22.11 1.76
CA SER A 302 -14.01 22.47 0.98
C SER A 302 -12.88 22.98 1.88
N GLU A 303 -13.17 23.83 2.88
CA GLU A 303 -12.18 24.33 3.84
C GLU A 303 -11.55 23.22 4.69
N ILE A 304 -12.35 22.28 5.22
CA ILE A 304 -11.87 21.09 5.94
C ILE A 304 -10.91 20.26 5.06
N LYS A 305 -11.12 20.33 3.76
CA LYS A 305 -10.35 19.68 2.71
C LYS A 305 -9.29 20.62 2.10
N HIS A 306 -8.81 21.62 2.82
CA HIS A 306 -7.76 22.54 2.36
C HIS A 306 -8.07 23.22 1.00
N ASN A 307 -9.36 23.48 0.73
CA ASN A 307 -9.89 24.14 -0.47
C ASN A 307 -9.62 23.44 -1.82
N TYR A 308 -9.24 22.16 -1.82
CA TYR A 308 -8.96 21.44 -3.07
C TYR A 308 -10.21 21.24 -3.95
N LEU A 309 -11.41 21.19 -3.34
CA LEU A 309 -12.69 21.00 -4.04
C LEU A 309 -13.07 22.25 -4.87
N VAL A 310 -13.00 23.43 -4.24
CA VAL A 310 -13.20 24.71 -4.91
C VAL A 310 -12.16 24.95 -6.00
N ALA A 311 -10.89 24.58 -5.75
CA ALA A 311 -9.84 24.69 -6.75
C ALA A 311 -10.11 23.83 -8.01
N ALA A 312 -10.60 22.60 -7.82
CA ALA A 312 -10.96 21.72 -8.92
C ALA A 312 -12.19 22.21 -9.70
N LEU A 313 -13.22 22.72 -9.02
CA LEU A 313 -14.40 23.32 -9.66
C LEU A 313 -14.05 24.55 -10.49
N LYS A 314 -13.24 25.47 -9.97
CA LYS A 314 -12.75 26.64 -10.71
C LYS A 314 -11.96 26.22 -11.95
N LYS A 315 -11.13 25.18 -11.85
CA LYS A 315 -10.37 24.66 -12.99
C LYS A 315 -11.25 23.95 -14.01
N TYR A 316 -12.33 23.30 -13.58
CA TYR A 316 -13.31 22.73 -14.49
C TYR A 316 -14.16 23.81 -15.17
N HIS A 317 -14.43 24.92 -14.47
CA HIS A 317 -15.02 26.12 -15.07
C HIS A 317 -14.11 26.71 -16.16
N ASP A 318 -12.81 26.88 -15.89
CA ASP A 318 -11.84 27.33 -16.89
C ASP A 318 -11.81 26.41 -18.13
N TYR A 319 -11.87 25.09 -17.91
CA TYR A 319 -11.92 24.09 -18.98
C TYR A 319 -13.21 24.17 -19.81
N PHE A 320 -14.37 24.22 -19.16
CA PHE A 320 -15.65 24.26 -19.85
C PHE A 320 -15.82 25.59 -20.61
N TYR A 321 -15.35 26.70 -20.03
CA TYR A 321 -15.30 27.99 -20.69
C TYR A 321 -14.39 27.97 -21.93
N ALA A 322 -13.23 27.31 -21.84
CA ALA A 322 -12.32 27.14 -22.98
C ALA A 322 -12.93 26.28 -24.11
N LEU A 323 -13.71 25.26 -23.76
CA LEU A 323 -14.45 24.44 -24.73
C LEU A 323 -15.61 25.19 -25.39
N ASP A 324 -16.35 26.01 -24.64
CA ASP A 324 -17.51 26.76 -25.12
C ASP A 324 -17.10 27.97 -25.99
N THR A 325 -15.99 28.63 -25.66
CA THR A 325 -15.50 29.83 -26.37
C THR A 325 -14.41 29.56 -27.41
N GLY A 326 -13.89 28.32 -27.48
CA GLY A 326 -12.80 27.94 -28.37
C GLY A 326 -11.44 28.56 -28.02
N PHE A 327 -11.28 29.09 -26.80
CA PHE A 327 -10.09 29.84 -26.39
C PHE A 327 -9.08 28.94 -25.64
N VAL A 328 -8.08 28.44 -26.37
CA VAL A 328 -6.92 27.75 -25.77
C VAL A 328 -5.88 28.81 -25.38
N SER A 329 -5.83 29.19 -24.11
CA SER A 329 -4.78 30.08 -23.59
C SER A 329 -3.42 29.39 -23.58
N SER A 330 -2.71 29.45 -24.70
CA SER A 330 -1.25 29.38 -24.74
C SER A 330 -0.70 30.77 -24.46
N SER A 331 0.10 30.94 -23.41
CA SER A 331 0.96 32.12 -23.31
C SER A 331 2.32 31.81 -22.70
N SER A 332 3.33 31.79 -23.57
CA SER A 332 4.59 32.47 -23.29
C SER A 332 5.06 33.20 -24.55
N PRO A 333 5.75 34.34 -24.40
CA PRO A 333 5.54 35.50 -25.27
C PRO A 333 6.66 35.69 -26.29
N SER A 334 6.34 36.18 -27.51
CA SER A 334 7.11 37.26 -28.17
C SER A 334 6.36 37.92 -29.35
N LYS A 335 6.08 39.24 -29.19
CA LYS A 335 6.30 40.39 -30.10
C LYS A 335 5.69 40.36 -31.53
N LYS A 336 4.93 41.34 -32.02
CA LYS A 336 4.71 42.77 -31.70
C LYS A 336 3.40 43.25 -32.34
N VAL A 337 2.51 43.87 -31.57
CA VAL A 337 1.98 45.23 -31.80
C VAL A 337 1.71 45.81 -30.42
N GLN A 338 2.32 46.96 -30.10
CA GLN A 338 2.13 47.66 -28.83
C GLN A 338 0.72 48.26 -28.75
N PRO A 339 0.04 48.06 -27.63
CA PRO A 339 -0.50 49.15 -26.84
C PRO A 339 0.26 49.22 -25.52
N ASN A 340 0.78 50.41 -25.25
CA ASN A 340 1.65 50.71 -24.12
C ASN A 340 0.81 50.77 -22.83
N ASN A 341 0.56 49.63 -22.17
CA ASN A 341 0.10 49.60 -20.78
C ASN A 341 1.18 48.92 -19.93
N GLN A 342 2.31 49.61 -19.73
CA GLN A 342 3.12 49.41 -18.52
C GLN A 342 2.24 49.78 -17.32
N PRO A 343 2.28 49.03 -16.19
CA PRO A 343 1.80 49.60 -14.94
C PRO A 343 2.63 50.87 -14.71
N SER A 344 1.98 52.02 -14.57
CA SER A 344 2.62 53.34 -14.49
C SER A 344 3.26 53.57 -13.12
N VAL A 345 4.12 52.65 -12.70
CA VAL A 345 4.84 52.69 -11.43
C VAL A 345 6.27 53.14 -11.73
N SER A 346 6.75 54.17 -11.03
CA SER A 346 8.06 54.75 -11.30
C SER A 346 9.19 53.73 -11.09
N ASP A 347 10.33 53.95 -11.76
CA ASP A 347 11.55 53.12 -11.57
C ASP A 347 12.00 53.11 -10.10
N GLU A 348 11.69 54.17 -9.35
CA GLU A 348 11.95 54.29 -7.92
C GLU A 348 11.14 53.27 -7.11
N VAL A 349 9.84 53.12 -7.38
CA VAL A 349 8.99 52.13 -6.71
C VAL A 349 9.44 50.70 -7.02
N GLN A 350 9.84 50.42 -8.26
CA GLN A 350 10.35 49.09 -8.63
C GLN A 350 11.65 48.75 -7.89
N ASN A 351 12.57 49.72 -7.75
CA ASN A 351 13.81 49.54 -7.00
C ASN A 351 13.53 49.37 -5.49
N ASN A 352 12.60 50.13 -4.93
CA ASN A 352 12.18 50.02 -3.54
C ASN A 352 11.58 48.63 -3.24
N CYS A 353 10.67 48.15 -4.09
CA CYS A 353 10.11 46.81 -3.95
C CYS A 353 11.16 45.71 -4.09
N ASN A 354 12.15 45.85 -4.98
CA ASN A 354 13.27 44.90 -5.08
C ASN A 354 14.16 44.91 -3.83
N SER A 355 14.38 46.08 -3.21
CA SER A 355 15.13 46.19 -1.96
C SER A 355 14.45 45.42 -0.83
N ILE A 356 13.14 45.64 -0.64
CA ILE A 356 12.34 44.93 0.38
C ILE A 356 12.31 43.43 0.11
N LEU A 357 12.11 43.01 -1.16
CA LEU A 357 12.17 41.59 -1.54
C LEU A 357 13.51 40.94 -1.17
N SER A 358 14.61 41.70 -1.21
CA SER A 358 15.95 41.18 -0.88
C SER A 358 16.30 41.22 0.60
N GLN A 359 15.84 42.24 1.33
CA GLN A 359 16.26 42.50 2.72
C GLN A 359 15.27 41.92 3.75
N ASP A 360 13.98 42.05 3.48
CA ASP A 360 12.92 41.72 4.44
C ASP A 360 12.18 40.42 4.10
N PHE A 361 12.37 39.87 2.90
CA PHE A 361 11.71 38.65 2.41
C PHE A 361 12.73 37.63 1.88
N GLU A 362 13.76 37.33 2.67
CA GLU A 362 14.82 36.37 2.34
C GLU A 362 14.28 34.97 1.97
N ASP A 363 13.22 34.51 2.65
CA ASP A 363 12.53 33.23 2.38
C ASP A 363 11.51 33.28 1.21
N GLY A 364 11.42 34.44 0.54
CA GLY A 364 10.52 34.70 -0.58
C GLY A 364 9.13 35.17 -0.18
N TYR A 365 8.55 36.02 -1.02
CA TYR A 365 7.20 36.55 -0.86
C TYR A 365 6.14 35.55 -1.35
N GLN A 366 5.11 35.28 -0.55
CA GLN A 366 4.06 34.30 -0.90
C GLN A 366 2.87 35.00 -1.53
N VAL A 367 2.56 34.63 -2.77
CA VAL A 367 1.47 35.21 -3.56
C VAL A 367 0.11 34.86 -2.94
N GLY A 368 -0.77 35.85 -2.81
CA GLY A 368 -2.11 35.68 -2.24
C GLY A 368 -2.16 35.38 -0.74
N ASP A 369 -1.04 35.55 -0.01
CA ASP A 369 -1.01 35.46 1.44
C ASP A 369 -1.17 36.86 2.07
N TYR A 370 -2.30 37.08 2.75
CA TYR A 370 -2.64 38.35 3.36
C TYR A 370 -1.61 38.84 4.38
N MET A 371 -0.97 37.94 5.13
CA MET A 371 0.03 38.30 6.14
C MET A 371 1.33 38.78 5.50
N HIS A 372 1.76 38.14 4.42
CA HIS A 372 2.89 38.62 3.61
C HIS A 372 2.58 39.92 2.89
N GLN A 373 1.36 40.12 2.38
CA GLN A 373 0.92 41.38 1.78
C GLN A 373 1.01 42.54 2.80
N MET A 374 0.41 42.38 3.97
CA MET A 374 0.42 43.40 5.02
C MET A 374 1.83 43.69 5.54
N ARG A 375 2.64 42.64 5.75
CA ARG A 375 4.05 42.80 6.14
C ARG A 375 4.85 43.54 5.07
N PHE A 376 4.63 43.24 3.79
CA PHE A 376 5.35 43.88 2.70
C PHE A 376 5.02 45.37 2.61
N LEU A 377 3.74 45.73 2.72
CA LEU A 377 3.29 47.12 2.75
C LEU A 377 3.83 47.87 3.97
N SER A 378 3.81 47.24 5.15
CA SER A 378 4.42 47.81 6.38
C SER A 378 5.92 48.04 6.21
N CYS A 379 6.68 47.06 5.71
CA CYS A 379 8.10 47.23 5.44
C CYS A 379 8.36 48.34 4.41
N TYR A 380 7.49 48.51 3.43
CA TYR A 380 7.59 49.58 2.44
C TYR A 380 7.40 50.96 3.08
N GLU A 381 6.36 51.12 3.88
CA GLU A 381 6.08 52.37 4.61
C GLU A 381 7.18 52.69 5.62
N ASP A 382 7.61 51.71 6.42
CA ASP A 382 8.66 51.85 7.44
C ASP A 382 10.02 52.25 6.82
N THR A 383 10.35 51.70 5.65
CA THR A 383 11.66 51.92 5.00
C THR A 383 11.70 53.22 4.20
N PHE A 384 10.60 53.59 3.53
CA PHE A 384 10.58 54.70 2.57
C PHE A 384 9.74 55.90 3.02
N GLY A 385 9.01 55.80 4.14
CA GLY A 385 8.25 56.89 4.76
C GLY A 385 7.03 57.33 3.94
N SER A 386 6.59 56.52 2.98
CA SER A 386 5.45 56.78 2.10
C SER A 386 4.65 55.50 1.86
N GLU A 387 3.33 55.56 2.02
CA GLU A 387 2.44 54.44 1.70
C GLU A 387 2.46 54.14 0.19
N LEU A 388 2.45 52.85 -0.13
CA LEU A 388 2.37 52.36 -1.49
C LEU A 388 0.90 52.34 -1.92
N ASP A 389 0.44 53.35 -2.66
CA ASP A 389 -0.95 53.49 -3.12
C ASP A 389 -1.27 52.51 -4.26
N ILE A 390 -1.32 51.22 -3.92
CA ILE A 390 -1.71 50.11 -4.80
C ILE A 390 -2.60 49.13 -4.02
N THR A 391 -3.52 48.48 -4.72
CA THR A 391 -4.36 47.43 -4.12
C THR A 391 -3.56 46.14 -3.84
N GLU A 392 -4.07 45.29 -2.94
CA GLU A 392 -3.46 43.98 -2.62
C GLU A 392 -3.23 43.12 -3.88
N ASP A 393 -4.21 43.11 -4.80
CA ASP A 393 -4.13 42.41 -6.09
C ASP A 393 -3.12 43.04 -7.07
N GLU A 394 -2.84 44.33 -6.94
CA GLU A 394 -1.85 45.04 -7.76
C GLU A 394 -0.43 44.85 -7.24
N LEU A 395 -0.24 44.72 -5.92
CA LEU A 395 1.04 44.36 -5.31
C LEU A 395 1.52 43.00 -5.81
N ASP A 396 0.66 41.98 -5.77
CA ASP A 396 0.98 40.64 -6.29
C ASP A 396 1.42 40.68 -7.76
N LYS A 397 0.74 41.49 -8.59
CA LYS A 397 1.07 41.65 -10.02
C LYS A 397 2.41 42.38 -10.20
N LEU A 398 2.67 43.43 -9.42
CA LEU A 398 3.91 44.19 -9.44
C LEU A 398 5.10 43.31 -9.03
N LEU A 399 4.98 42.58 -7.93
CA LEU A 399 6.03 41.69 -7.44
C LEU A 399 6.31 40.55 -8.42
N LYS A 400 5.28 39.97 -9.06
CA LYS A 400 5.45 38.95 -10.12
C LYS A 400 6.20 39.48 -11.33
N TYR A 401 6.02 40.76 -11.64
CA TYR A 401 6.69 41.41 -12.76
C TYR A 401 8.17 41.69 -12.47
N ILE A 402 8.48 42.23 -11.28
CA ILE A 402 9.86 42.60 -10.92
C ILE A 402 10.70 41.41 -10.46
N GLY A 403 10.12 40.43 -9.75
CA GLY A 403 10.82 39.29 -9.15
C GLY A 403 10.88 38.03 -10.03
N GLN A 404 11.43 36.95 -9.46
CA GLN A 404 11.45 35.60 -10.04
C GLN A 404 10.62 34.65 -9.18
N ILE A 405 9.72 33.90 -9.79
CA ILE A 405 8.88 32.92 -9.08
C ILE A 405 9.65 31.60 -8.93
N ARG A 406 9.72 31.07 -7.70
CA ARG A 406 10.27 29.74 -7.35
C ARG A 406 9.36 29.10 -6.30
N ASP A 407 8.90 27.87 -6.53
CA ASP A 407 8.00 27.14 -5.62
C ASP A 407 6.76 27.95 -5.14
N GLY A 408 6.17 28.77 -6.02
CA GLY A 408 5.02 29.61 -5.68
C GLY A 408 5.33 30.88 -4.86
N ARG A 409 6.61 31.16 -4.59
CA ARG A 409 7.10 32.37 -3.92
C ARG A 409 7.88 33.26 -4.89
N ILE A 410 7.90 34.57 -4.62
CA ILE A 410 8.60 35.57 -5.42
C ILE A 410 9.88 35.95 -4.68
N PHE A 411 11.01 35.78 -5.36
CA PHE A 411 12.32 36.21 -4.91
C PHE A 411 12.81 37.40 -5.75
N CYS A 412 13.76 38.16 -5.23
CA CYS A 412 14.49 39.13 -6.04
C CYS A 412 15.21 38.41 -7.19
N LYS A 413 15.30 39.03 -8.38
CA LYS A 413 16.03 38.46 -9.53
C LYS A 413 17.53 38.43 -9.24
N GLY A 414 18.01 37.36 -8.61
CA GLY A 414 19.43 37.06 -8.47
C GLY A 414 20.00 36.33 -9.70
N ASN A 415 21.33 36.35 -9.87
CA ASN A 415 22.00 35.46 -10.82
C ASN A 415 21.72 34.00 -10.41
N ASN A 416 21.11 33.22 -11.30
CA ASN A 416 20.93 31.77 -11.11
C ASN A 416 22.26 30.99 -11.14
N ASP A 417 23.36 31.66 -11.46
CA ASP A 417 24.70 31.10 -11.52
C ASP A 417 25.35 31.14 -10.12
N THR A 418 25.00 30.14 -9.31
CA THR A 418 25.58 29.95 -7.98
C THR A 418 26.67 28.86 -8.03
N PRO A 419 27.67 28.89 -7.12
CA PRO A 419 28.63 27.79 -6.97
C PRO A 419 27.94 26.43 -6.77
N LEU A 420 26.79 26.41 -6.09
CA LEU A 420 26.00 25.21 -5.87
C LEU A 420 25.45 24.64 -7.19
N ILE A 421 24.83 25.45 -8.05
CA ILE A 421 24.35 25.00 -9.37
C ILE A 421 25.50 24.49 -10.24
N THR A 422 26.68 25.12 -10.17
CA THR A 422 27.87 24.64 -10.86
C THR A 422 28.28 23.25 -10.36
N SER A 423 28.31 23.03 -9.04
CA SER A 423 28.61 21.71 -8.47
C SER A 423 27.59 20.63 -8.84
N VAL A 424 26.31 21.01 -8.98
CA VAL A 424 25.25 20.10 -9.45
C VAL A 424 25.51 19.69 -10.90
N PHE A 425 25.87 20.63 -11.77
CA PHE A 425 26.23 20.32 -13.16
C PHE A 425 27.45 19.39 -13.24
N GLU A 426 28.48 19.62 -12.44
CA GLU A 426 29.67 18.75 -12.39
C GLU A 426 29.31 17.31 -12.01
N VAL A 427 28.41 17.12 -11.04
CA VAL A 427 27.95 15.78 -10.64
C VAL A 427 27.09 15.11 -11.72
N VAL A 428 26.26 15.88 -12.43
CA VAL A 428 25.50 15.39 -13.59
C VAL A 428 26.44 14.96 -14.71
N GLU A 429 27.43 15.79 -15.03
CA GLU A 429 28.47 15.48 -16.03
C GLU A 429 29.22 14.19 -15.68
N ASN A 430 29.67 14.08 -14.43
CA ASN A 430 30.37 12.91 -13.94
C ASN A 430 29.52 11.63 -14.00
N ALA A 431 28.21 11.72 -13.73
CA ALA A 431 27.31 10.57 -13.88
C ALA A 431 27.30 10.05 -15.33
N PHE A 432 27.18 10.96 -16.30
CA PHE A 432 27.20 10.58 -17.72
C PHE A 432 28.58 10.09 -18.19
N GLU A 433 29.68 10.64 -17.66
CA GLU A 433 31.04 10.14 -17.94
C GLU A 433 31.24 8.71 -17.43
N ASN A 434 30.56 8.34 -16.34
CA ASN A 434 30.57 7.00 -15.77
C ASN A 434 29.48 6.07 -16.35
N GLY A 435 28.86 6.45 -17.47
CA GLY A 435 27.96 5.56 -18.22
C GLY A 435 26.47 5.70 -17.91
N ALA A 436 26.05 6.68 -17.10
CA ALA A 436 24.64 7.02 -16.98
C ALA A 436 24.07 7.41 -18.34
N THR A 437 22.85 6.97 -18.65
CA THR A 437 22.11 7.40 -19.86
C THR A 437 21.07 8.47 -19.54
N ALA A 438 20.67 8.57 -18.27
CA ALA A 438 19.72 9.55 -17.78
C ALA A 438 19.99 9.86 -16.30
N VAL A 439 19.75 11.11 -15.88
CA VAL A 439 19.87 11.55 -14.48
C VAL A 439 18.57 12.20 -14.05
N PHE A 440 17.91 11.67 -13.01
CA PHE A 440 16.60 12.17 -12.59
C PHE A 440 16.71 13.36 -11.63
N PHE A 441 15.90 14.41 -11.85
CA PHE A 441 15.91 15.60 -11.01
C PHE A 441 15.59 15.30 -9.55
N GLU A 442 14.72 14.33 -9.28
CA GLU A 442 14.40 13.91 -7.90
C GLU A 442 15.63 13.36 -7.17
N CYS A 443 16.47 12.58 -7.86
CA CYS A 443 17.70 12.03 -7.29
C CYS A 443 18.76 13.11 -7.02
N ILE A 444 18.85 14.12 -7.90
CA ILE A 444 19.72 15.28 -7.67
C ILE A 444 19.22 16.07 -6.46
N TYR A 445 17.91 16.36 -6.42
CA TYR A 445 17.30 17.11 -5.34
C TYR A 445 17.51 16.42 -3.99
N GLU A 446 17.25 15.12 -3.90
CA GLU A 446 17.49 14.32 -2.67
C GLU A 446 18.94 14.39 -2.20
N ARG A 447 19.91 14.42 -3.13
CA ARG A 447 21.33 14.49 -2.78
C ARG A 447 21.75 15.87 -2.25
N TYR A 448 21.14 16.95 -2.75
CA TYR A 448 21.49 18.33 -2.42
C TYR A 448 20.42 19.05 -1.59
N THR A 449 19.46 18.33 -0.99
CA THR A 449 18.26 18.92 -0.36
C THR A 449 18.62 20.03 0.62
N ASP A 450 19.54 19.77 1.55
CA ASP A 450 19.91 20.74 2.58
C ASP A 450 20.52 22.02 1.96
N ASN A 451 21.47 21.88 1.03
CA ASN A 451 22.10 23.02 0.35
C ASN A 451 21.12 23.79 -0.53
N LEU A 452 20.25 23.10 -1.28
CA LEU A 452 19.26 23.70 -2.16
C LEU A 452 18.24 24.52 -1.36
N ILE A 453 17.84 24.03 -0.18
CA ILE A 453 16.96 24.75 0.72
C ILE A 453 17.70 25.94 1.33
N SER A 454 18.86 25.73 1.97
CA SER A 454 19.53 26.76 2.76
C SER A 454 20.20 27.87 1.93
N GLU A 455 20.74 27.54 0.76
CA GLU A 455 21.53 28.50 -0.05
C GLU A 455 20.71 29.11 -1.19
N MET A 456 19.64 28.44 -1.63
CA MET A 456 18.91 28.82 -2.84
C MET A 456 17.39 28.88 -2.68
N ASN A 457 16.84 28.49 -1.53
CA ASN A 457 15.40 28.43 -1.28
C ASN A 457 14.66 27.57 -2.31
N ILE A 458 15.24 26.42 -2.69
CA ILE A 458 14.65 25.45 -3.61
C ILE A 458 14.10 24.27 -2.78
N TYR A 459 12.77 24.11 -2.79
CA TYR A 459 12.05 23.16 -1.94
C TYR A 459 11.53 21.95 -2.72
N SER A 460 11.76 21.90 -4.04
CA SER A 460 11.31 20.80 -4.88
C SER A 460 12.26 20.48 -6.04
N ALA A 461 12.19 19.25 -6.52
CA ALA A 461 12.89 18.81 -7.73
C ALA A 461 12.39 19.54 -9.00
N ASP A 462 11.12 19.94 -9.03
CA ASP A 462 10.54 20.71 -10.13
C ASP A 462 11.12 22.13 -10.19
N ALA A 463 11.30 22.80 -9.04
CA ALA A 463 11.98 24.10 -9.00
C ALA A 463 13.45 24.00 -9.41
N LEU A 464 14.16 22.95 -8.98
CA LEU A 464 15.52 22.68 -9.45
C LEU A 464 15.57 22.51 -10.97
N ARG A 465 14.64 21.71 -11.52
CA ARG A 465 14.51 21.51 -12.97
C ARG A 465 14.34 22.83 -13.70
N ASP A 466 13.45 23.70 -13.22
CA ASP A 466 13.14 24.95 -13.91
C ASP A 466 14.32 25.94 -13.86
N ILE A 467 15.12 25.93 -12.79
CA ILE A 467 16.37 26.68 -12.71
C ILE A 467 17.39 26.12 -13.71
N MET A 468 17.65 24.81 -13.67
CA MET A 468 18.65 24.18 -14.53
C MET A 468 18.28 24.28 -16.02
N LYS A 469 17.02 24.08 -16.38
CA LYS A 469 16.54 24.14 -17.78
C LYS A 469 16.78 25.50 -18.44
N ASN A 470 16.74 26.56 -17.64
CA ASN A 470 16.97 27.93 -18.11
C ASN A 470 18.45 28.32 -18.13
N ASP A 471 19.35 27.45 -17.67
CA ASP A 471 20.80 27.65 -17.74
C ASP A 471 21.33 27.38 -19.16
N SER A 472 22.22 28.26 -19.63
CA SER A 472 22.85 28.13 -20.95
C SER A 472 23.67 26.84 -21.12
N ARG A 473 24.33 26.35 -20.06
CA ARG A 473 25.07 25.08 -20.05
C ARG A 473 24.13 23.90 -20.28
N PHE A 474 22.93 23.96 -19.67
CA PHE A 474 21.92 22.94 -19.84
C PHE A 474 21.46 22.86 -21.29
N GLN A 475 21.05 23.99 -21.85
CA GLN A 475 20.49 24.06 -23.21
C GLN A 475 21.50 23.66 -24.29
N ALA A 476 22.79 23.87 -24.05
CA ALA A 476 23.85 23.45 -24.96
C ALA A 476 24.03 21.92 -25.01
N ASN A 477 23.95 21.25 -23.86
CA ASN A 477 24.43 19.86 -23.71
C ASN A 477 23.32 18.83 -23.46
N TYR A 478 22.17 19.26 -22.95
CA TYR A 478 21.14 18.37 -22.42
C TYR A 478 19.73 18.75 -22.88
N HIS A 479 18.83 17.77 -22.80
CA HIS A 479 17.39 17.95 -22.92
C HIS A 479 16.68 17.18 -21.81
N ILE A 480 15.37 17.41 -21.66
CA ILE A 480 14.55 16.74 -20.65
C ILE A 480 13.68 15.68 -21.33
N GLU A 481 13.77 14.45 -20.84
CA GLU A 481 12.90 13.34 -21.25
C GLU A 481 12.25 12.71 -20.00
N ARG A 482 10.91 12.68 -19.93
CA ARG A 482 10.14 11.96 -18.87
C ARG A 482 10.66 12.21 -17.43
N SER A 483 11.02 13.46 -17.13
CA SER A 483 11.56 13.97 -15.86
C SER A 483 13.04 13.64 -15.56
N ALA A 484 13.81 13.23 -16.57
CA ALA A 484 15.26 13.05 -16.47
C ALA A 484 16.01 14.02 -17.38
N ILE A 485 17.23 14.34 -16.98
CA ILE A 485 18.26 14.97 -17.80
C ILE A 485 18.85 13.90 -18.71
N VAL A 486 18.95 14.19 -20.00
CA VAL A 486 19.55 13.31 -21.00
C VAL A 486 20.49 14.14 -21.90
N LYS A 487 21.66 13.59 -22.24
CA LYS A 487 22.58 14.22 -23.19
C LYS A 487 21.95 14.36 -24.58
N ASN A 488 22.21 15.49 -25.24
CA ASN A 488 21.73 15.73 -26.60
C ASN A 488 22.22 14.63 -27.57
N GLY A 489 21.29 14.00 -28.30
CA GLY A 489 21.58 12.92 -29.24
C GLY A 489 21.65 11.51 -28.65
N ILE A 490 21.42 11.35 -27.35
CA ILE A 490 21.34 10.05 -26.65
C ILE A 490 19.89 9.85 -26.16
N SER A 491 19.40 8.60 -26.08
CA SER A 491 18.15 8.28 -25.38
C SER A 491 18.44 7.63 -24.04
N ALA A 492 17.55 7.85 -23.07
CA ALA A 492 17.60 7.14 -21.79
C ALA A 492 17.40 5.62 -21.99
N ASP A 493 18.29 4.81 -21.41
CA ASP A 493 18.23 3.34 -21.41
C ASP A 493 18.68 2.76 -20.06
N THR A 494 17.90 3.08 -19.03
CA THR A 494 18.10 2.56 -17.68
C THR A 494 18.05 1.02 -17.61
N THR A 495 17.27 0.39 -18.50
CA THR A 495 17.18 -1.08 -18.58
C THR A 495 18.54 -1.68 -18.93
N ASN A 496 19.23 -1.13 -19.94
CA ASN A 496 20.56 -1.59 -20.30
C ASN A 496 21.61 -1.29 -19.22
N GLU A 497 21.52 -0.17 -18.51
CA GLU A 497 22.40 0.12 -17.37
C GLU A 497 22.28 -0.96 -16.27
N ILE A 498 21.05 -1.28 -15.87
CA ILE A 498 20.77 -2.35 -14.88
C ILE A 498 21.30 -3.69 -15.39
N LYS A 499 21.10 -3.99 -16.67
CA LYS A 499 21.61 -5.21 -17.30
C LYS A 499 23.13 -5.30 -17.23
N VAL A 500 23.86 -4.25 -17.56
CA VAL A 500 25.34 -4.22 -17.50
C VAL A 500 25.83 -4.40 -16.06
N ILE A 501 25.17 -3.76 -15.09
CA ILE A 501 25.47 -3.92 -13.65
C ILE A 501 25.29 -5.38 -13.21
N LEU A 502 24.19 -6.01 -13.62
CA LEU A 502 23.91 -7.41 -13.31
C LEU A 502 24.91 -8.36 -14.00
N GLN A 503 25.21 -8.13 -15.27
CA GLN A 503 26.15 -8.93 -16.06
C GLN A 503 27.59 -8.87 -15.52
N SER A 504 28.00 -7.73 -14.98
CA SER A 504 29.33 -7.55 -14.40
C SER A 504 29.48 -8.15 -13.00
N SER A 505 28.40 -8.59 -12.36
CA SER A 505 28.43 -9.17 -11.01
C SER A 505 28.38 -10.70 -11.02
N HIS A 506 29.33 -11.33 -10.32
CA HIS A 506 29.32 -12.79 -10.07
C HIS A 506 28.53 -13.18 -8.83
N THR A 507 28.16 -12.20 -7.99
CA THR A 507 27.35 -12.40 -6.79
C THR A 507 26.00 -11.70 -6.94
N PRO A 508 24.96 -12.16 -6.24
CA PRO A 508 23.68 -11.45 -6.20
C PRO A 508 23.83 -10.01 -5.69
N LEU A 509 23.05 -9.09 -6.23
CA LEU A 509 23.02 -7.67 -5.89
C LEU A 509 21.72 -7.31 -5.18
N THR A 510 21.82 -6.55 -4.10
CA THR A 510 20.69 -6.02 -3.34
C THR A 510 20.20 -4.68 -3.89
N PHE A 511 19.02 -4.24 -3.48
CA PHE A 511 18.55 -2.89 -3.81
C PHE A 511 19.49 -1.77 -3.36
N GLU A 512 20.24 -1.96 -2.26
CA GLU A 512 21.23 -0.96 -1.83
C GLU A 512 22.43 -0.92 -2.80
N ASP A 513 22.89 -2.07 -3.29
CA ASP A 513 23.95 -2.12 -4.32
C ASP A 513 23.54 -1.38 -5.61
N PHE A 514 22.28 -1.57 -6.04
CA PHE A 514 21.75 -0.81 -7.16
C PHE A 514 21.64 0.68 -6.84
N LYS A 515 21.20 1.06 -5.64
CA LYS A 515 21.07 2.45 -5.22
C LYS A 515 22.41 3.18 -5.22
N GLU A 516 23.47 2.51 -4.76
CA GLU A 516 24.81 3.08 -4.73
C GLU A 516 25.35 3.33 -6.15
N ARG A 517 25.15 2.36 -7.06
CA ARG A 517 25.64 2.43 -8.46
C ARG A 517 24.78 3.31 -9.35
N LEU A 518 23.47 3.33 -9.12
CA LEU A 518 22.45 4.06 -9.88
C LEU A 518 21.81 5.15 -9.01
N TRP A 519 22.61 5.88 -8.23
CA TRP A 519 22.11 6.92 -7.34
C TRP A 519 21.26 7.98 -8.05
N TYR A 520 21.47 8.13 -9.35
CA TYR A 520 20.78 9.04 -10.26
C TYR A 520 19.47 8.48 -10.85
N VAL A 521 19.08 7.25 -10.49
CA VAL A 521 17.84 6.60 -10.92
C VAL A 521 16.90 6.36 -9.72
N PRO A 522 15.61 6.70 -9.83
CA PRO A 522 14.63 6.47 -8.77
C PRO A 522 14.46 4.99 -8.45
N MET A 523 14.37 4.68 -7.17
CA MET A 523 14.29 3.29 -6.68
C MET A 523 13.10 2.51 -7.26
N ASP A 524 11.94 3.15 -7.44
CA ASP A 524 10.77 2.48 -8.01
C ASP A 524 10.93 2.17 -9.49
N ARG A 525 11.72 2.97 -10.23
CA ARG A 525 12.11 2.63 -11.61
C ARG A 525 13.05 1.43 -11.63
N ILE A 526 14.07 1.41 -10.75
CA ILE A 526 14.98 0.24 -10.62
C ILE A 526 14.18 -1.04 -10.37
N LYS A 527 13.23 -1.02 -9.42
CA LYS A 527 12.35 -2.17 -9.14
C LYS A 527 11.51 -2.58 -10.35
N SER A 528 10.90 -1.60 -11.02
CA SER A 528 10.05 -1.85 -12.19
C SER A 528 10.84 -2.48 -13.34
N GLU A 529 12.06 -2.01 -13.59
CA GLU A 529 12.93 -2.54 -14.66
C GLU A 529 13.43 -3.94 -14.32
N LEU A 530 13.87 -4.18 -13.07
CA LEU A 530 14.25 -5.52 -12.60
C LEU A 530 13.10 -6.53 -12.74
N ALA A 531 11.86 -6.13 -12.47
CA ALA A 531 10.70 -7.01 -12.60
C ALA A 531 10.35 -7.37 -14.05
N ARG A 532 10.77 -6.56 -15.04
CA ARG A 532 10.53 -6.79 -16.48
C ARG A 532 11.68 -7.54 -17.14
N PHE A 533 12.88 -7.47 -16.58
CA PHE A 533 14.06 -8.10 -17.12
C PHE A 533 14.10 -9.58 -16.74
N SER A 534 13.65 -10.46 -17.63
CA SER A 534 13.49 -11.90 -17.36
C SER A 534 14.75 -12.60 -16.87
N GLU A 535 15.92 -12.16 -17.32
CA GLU A 535 17.21 -12.72 -16.94
C GLU A 535 17.71 -12.21 -15.57
N ALA A 536 17.05 -11.22 -14.96
CA ALA A 536 17.26 -10.82 -13.57
C ALA A 536 16.42 -11.68 -12.63
N VAL A 537 17.00 -12.77 -12.15
CA VAL A 537 16.31 -13.69 -11.25
C VAL A 537 16.39 -13.18 -9.82
N CYS A 538 15.23 -13.00 -9.19
CA CYS A 538 15.10 -12.72 -7.77
C CYS A 538 15.48 -13.97 -6.97
N VAL A 539 16.63 -13.94 -6.29
CA VAL A 539 17.12 -15.08 -5.49
C VAL A 539 16.62 -15.00 -4.05
N GLU A 540 16.40 -13.78 -3.57
CA GLU A 540 15.85 -13.46 -2.26
C GLU A 540 15.11 -12.12 -2.38
N ARG A 541 14.20 -11.82 -1.45
CA ARG A 541 13.43 -10.58 -1.46
C ARG A 541 14.34 -9.34 -1.53
N GLY A 542 14.38 -8.72 -2.71
CA GLY A 542 15.18 -7.52 -2.97
C GLY A 542 16.63 -7.79 -3.39
N THR A 543 16.95 -9.03 -3.75
CA THR A 543 18.27 -9.48 -4.17
C THR A 543 18.17 -10.22 -5.51
N TYR A 544 18.95 -9.78 -6.48
CA TYR A 544 18.86 -10.23 -7.88
C TYR A 544 20.20 -10.75 -8.39
N LEU A 545 20.15 -11.78 -9.22
CA LEU A 545 21.29 -12.35 -9.93
C LEU A 545 21.00 -12.32 -11.44
N TYR A 546 22.02 -12.11 -12.26
CA TYR A 546 21.92 -12.39 -13.68
C TYR A 546 21.95 -13.90 -13.93
N ALA A 547 20.86 -14.49 -14.39
CA ALA A 547 20.72 -15.94 -14.53
C ALA A 547 21.83 -16.57 -15.40
N LEU A 548 22.27 -15.88 -16.46
CA LEU A 548 23.29 -16.40 -17.36
C LEU A 548 24.72 -16.33 -16.78
N ASN A 549 24.92 -15.64 -15.65
CA ASN A 549 26.18 -15.70 -14.90
C ASN A 549 26.27 -16.94 -13.99
N PHE A 550 25.17 -17.67 -13.83
CA PHE A 550 25.16 -18.91 -13.07
C PHE A 550 25.92 -20.01 -13.82
N TYR A 551 27.07 -20.41 -13.28
CA TYR A 551 27.94 -21.36 -13.95
C TYR A 551 27.44 -22.79 -13.79
N ILE A 552 27.24 -23.48 -14.92
CA ILE A 552 27.08 -24.93 -15.01
C ILE A 552 28.06 -25.39 -16.07
N SER A 553 28.91 -26.37 -15.72
CA SER A 553 29.88 -26.89 -16.69
C SER A 553 29.16 -27.50 -17.91
N PRO A 554 29.76 -27.49 -19.11
CA PRO A 554 29.12 -28.07 -20.30
C PRO A 554 28.68 -29.52 -20.11
N ASP A 555 29.48 -30.34 -19.42
CA ASP A 555 29.18 -31.75 -19.15
C ASP A 555 28.00 -31.91 -18.19
N GLU A 556 27.97 -31.15 -17.09
CA GLU A 556 26.84 -31.14 -16.15
C GLU A 556 25.57 -30.61 -16.81
N LYS A 557 25.69 -29.61 -17.70
CA LYS A 557 24.58 -29.05 -18.46
C LYS A 557 23.94 -30.11 -19.37
N VAL A 558 24.75 -30.90 -20.07
CA VAL A 558 24.29 -32.05 -20.88
C VAL A 558 23.68 -33.14 -19.98
N ALA A 559 24.31 -33.45 -18.85
CA ALA A 559 23.80 -34.44 -17.90
C ALA A 559 22.43 -34.04 -17.34
N LEU A 560 22.23 -32.76 -17.01
CA LEU A 560 20.98 -32.23 -16.49
C LEU A 560 19.87 -32.25 -17.53
N ILE A 561 20.14 -31.82 -18.77
CA ILE A 561 19.17 -31.95 -19.86
C ILE A 561 18.74 -33.42 -20.01
N LYS A 562 19.70 -34.36 -20.02
CA LYS A 562 19.40 -35.79 -20.13
C LYS A 562 18.55 -36.29 -18.95
N ALA A 563 18.87 -35.88 -17.72
CA ALA A 563 18.15 -36.29 -16.52
C ALA A 563 16.71 -35.74 -16.51
N MET A 564 16.53 -34.46 -16.89
CA MET A 564 15.21 -33.84 -17.04
C MET A 564 14.39 -34.53 -18.12
N ARG A 565 14.95 -34.80 -19.30
CA ARG A 565 14.28 -35.56 -20.37
C ARG A 565 13.88 -36.95 -19.94
N SER A 566 14.74 -37.66 -19.19
CA SER A 566 14.42 -38.98 -18.65
C SER A 566 13.25 -38.94 -17.66
N ALA A 567 13.17 -37.90 -16.83
CA ALA A 567 12.05 -37.71 -15.92
C ALA A 567 10.76 -37.39 -16.68
N ILE A 568 10.83 -36.51 -17.69
CA ILE A 568 9.70 -36.16 -18.56
C ILE A 568 9.20 -37.37 -19.34
N TYR A 569 10.09 -38.21 -19.89
CA TYR A 569 9.72 -39.39 -20.67
C TYR A 569 8.82 -40.37 -19.91
N SER A 570 8.97 -40.45 -18.58
CA SER A 570 8.18 -41.39 -17.76
C SER A 570 6.69 -41.02 -17.71
N ASN A 571 6.37 -39.72 -17.59
CA ASN A 571 5.00 -39.24 -17.31
C ASN A 571 4.48 -38.20 -18.34
N GLY A 572 5.29 -37.81 -19.32
CA GLY A 572 5.04 -36.67 -20.22
C GLY A 572 5.43 -35.31 -19.63
N TYR A 573 5.84 -35.24 -18.37
CA TYR A 573 6.23 -34.02 -17.66
C TYR A 573 7.10 -34.34 -16.44
N LEU A 574 7.80 -33.33 -15.94
CA LEU A 574 8.55 -33.34 -14.68
C LEU A 574 7.84 -32.45 -13.65
N VAL A 575 7.52 -32.97 -12.47
CA VAL A 575 6.97 -32.17 -11.37
C VAL A 575 8.06 -31.22 -10.85
N ALA A 576 7.76 -29.92 -10.81
CA ALA A 576 8.74 -28.86 -10.53
C ALA A 576 9.44 -29.03 -9.16
N LYS A 577 8.74 -29.55 -8.14
CA LYS A 577 9.31 -29.82 -6.81
C LYS A 577 10.47 -30.83 -6.82
N ASN A 578 10.51 -31.70 -7.83
CA ASN A 578 11.56 -32.71 -7.99
C ASN A 578 12.79 -32.16 -8.73
N LEU A 579 12.71 -30.95 -9.30
CA LEU A 579 13.81 -30.36 -10.08
C LEU A 579 15.08 -30.22 -9.25
N ARG A 580 14.97 -29.83 -7.98
CA ARG A 580 16.12 -29.67 -7.08
C ARG A 580 16.93 -30.95 -6.94
N GLU A 581 16.24 -32.08 -6.73
CA GLU A 581 16.90 -33.36 -6.57
C GLU A 581 17.62 -33.79 -7.86
N ILE A 582 16.98 -33.57 -9.02
CA ILE A 582 17.57 -33.84 -10.34
C ILE A 582 18.80 -32.95 -10.57
N PHE A 583 18.70 -31.66 -10.26
CA PHE A 583 19.80 -30.70 -10.35
C PHE A 583 20.98 -31.11 -9.47
N ASN A 584 20.75 -31.44 -8.21
CA ASN A 584 21.81 -31.85 -7.28
C ASN A 584 22.55 -33.12 -7.73
N LYS A 585 21.84 -34.06 -8.39
CA LYS A 585 22.44 -35.30 -8.91
C LYS A 585 23.19 -35.08 -10.22
N ALA A 586 22.66 -34.25 -11.12
CA ALA A 586 23.22 -34.06 -12.47
C ALA A 586 24.32 -32.99 -12.52
N CYS A 587 24.27 -32.00 -11.62
CA CYS A 587 25.21 -30.89 -11.53
C CYS A 587 25.78 -30.75 -10.11
N PRO A 588 26.50 -31.76 -9.58
CA PRO A 588 26.95 -31.75 -8.19
C PRO A 588 27.85 -30.55 -7.86
N SER A 589 28.66 -30.07 -8.80
CA SER A 589 29.55 -28.92 -8.59
C SER A 589 28.74 -27.63 -8.46
N ALA A 590 27.86 -27.36 -9.44
CA ALA A 590 26.98 -26.21 -9.40
C ALA A 590 26.00 -26.25 -8.21
N ALA A 591 25.60 -27.45 -7.76
CA ALA A 591 24.75 -27.63 -6.59
C ALA A 591 25.45 -27.24 -5.28
N LEU A 592 26.73 -27.60 -5.11
CA LEU A 592 27.54 -27.17 -3.97
C LEU A 592 27.72 -25.66 -3.94
N ASP A 593 28.05 -25.06 -5.09
CA ASP A 593 28.27 -23.61 -5.21
C ASP A 593 26.99 -22.78 -5.00
N SER A 594 25.82 -23.41 -5.05
CA SER A 594 24.52 -22.75 -4.99
C SER A 594 23.62 -23.25 -3.86
N GLU A 595 24.19 -23.89 -2.84
CA GLU A 595 23.46 -24.44 -1.68
C GLU A 595 22.63 -23.37 -0.94
N TYR A 596 23.13 -22.13 -0.91
CA TYR A 596 22.45 -21.00 -0.29
C TYR A 596 21.20 -20.51 -1.06
N LEU A 597 21.02 -20.93 -2.31
CA LEU A 597 19.88 -20.53 -3.15
C LEU A 597 18.64 -21.39 -2.86
N LYS A 598 17.48 -20.74 -2.73
CA LYS A 598 16.18 -21.41 -2.56
C LYS A 598 15.75 -22.13 -3.85
N ASP A 599 14.86 -23.12 -3.71
CA ASP A 599 14.39 -23.95 -4.83
C ASP A 599 13.75 -23.15 -5.97
N TYR A 600 12.98 -22.12 -5.64
CA TYR A 600 12.39 -21.26 -6.67
C TYR A 600 13.46 -20.49 -7.44
N ALA A 601 14.56 -20.08 -6.80
CA ALA A 601 15.62 -19.32 -7.44
C ALA A 601 16.37 -20.19 -8.44
N ILE A 602 16.69 -21.43 -8.06
CA ILE A 602 17.32 -22.41 -8.95
C ILE A 602 16.38 -22.76 -10.09
N ARG A 603 15.10 -23.00 -9.83
CA ARG A 603 14.11 -23.19 -10.88
C ARG A 603 14.11 -22.04 -11.89
N ASP A 604 14.10 -20.79 -11.42
CA ASP A 604 14.01 -19.63 -12.30
C ASP A 604 15.31 -19.36 -13.06
N ILE A 605 16.47 -19.62 -12.45
CA ILE A 605 17.76 -19.62 -13.15
C ILE A 605 17.76 -20.67 -14.27
N LEU A 606 17.38 -21.92 -13.95
CA LEU A 606 17.36 -23.01 -14.92
C LEU A 606 16.33 -22.77 -16.02
N LYS A 607 15.20 -22.12 -15.71
CA LYS A 607 14.20 -21.70 -16.71
C LYS A 607 14.82 -20.81 -17.78
N ILE A 608 15.65 -19.85 -17.39
CA ILE A 608 16.35 -18.97 -18.34
C ILE A 608 17.44 -19.73 -19.09
N ILE A 609 18.25 -20.52 -18.39
CA ILE A 609 19.38 -21.28 -18.97
C ILE A 609 18.92 -22.31 -20.02
N PHE A 610 17.73 -22.91 -19.82
CA PHE A 610 17.17 -23.96 -20.67
C PHE A 610 15.87 -23.56 -21.36
N GLN A 611 15.63 -22.27 -21.56
CA GLN A 611 14.41 -21.74 -22.18
C GLN A 611 14.14 -22.29 -23.59
N ASP A 612 15.19 -22.73 -24.29
CA ASP A 612 15.12 -23.29 -25.64
C ASP A 612 14.83 -24.81 -25.64
N GLU A 613 15.07 -25.49 -24.51
CA GLU A 613 14.93 -26.95 -24.38
C GLU A 613 13.61 -27.34 -23.71
N PHE A 614 13.15 -26.56 -22.73
CA PHE A 614 12.00 -26.90 -21.89
C PHE A 614 11.05 -25.72 -21.70
N ASP A 615 9.78 -26.04 -21.42
CA ASP A 615 8.81 -25.07 -20.94
C ASP A 615 8.56 -25.27 -19.44
N PHE A 616 8.74 -24.19 -18.67
CA PHE A 616 8.57 -24.19 -17.22
C PHE A 616 7.25 -23.52 -16.85
N SER A 617 6.35 -24.28 -16.23
CA SER A 617 5.15 -23.78 -15.57
C SER A 617 5.36 -23.68 -14.05
N SER A 618 4.32 -23.29 -13.31
CA SER A 618 4.37 -23.24 -11.85
C SER A 618 4.56 -24.60 -11.18
N SER A 619 3.95 -25.65 -11.75
CA SER A 619 3.87 -26.99 -11.14
C SER A 619 4.65 -28.06 -11.91
N VAL A 620 4.86 -27.88 -13.22
CA VAL A 620 5.50 -28.85 -14.10
C VAL A 620 6.49 -28.24 -15.08
N ILE A 621 7.37 -29.08 -15.60
CA ILE A 621 8.33 -28.78 -16.66
C ILE A 621 8.10 -29.80 -17.78
N THR A 622 8.00 -29.33 -19.01
CA THR A 622 7.75 -30.16 -20.20
C THR A 622 8.79 -29.92 -21.27
N GLU A 623 8.82 -30.77 -22.30
CA GLU A 623 9.56 -30.46 -23.53
C GLU A 623 9.04 -29.16 -24.16
N LYS A 624 9.93 -28.44 -24.84
CA LYS A 624 9.57 -27.20 -25.52
C LYS A 624 8.41 -27.40 -26.50
N GLY A 625 7.40 -26.53 -26.40
CA GLY A 625 6.24 -26.53 -27.28
C GLY A 625 5.16 -27.56 -26.94
N ASN A 626 5.34 -28.35 -25.89
CA ASN A 626 4.40 -29.39 -25.45
C ASN A 626 3.85 -29.08 -24.04
N PRO A 627 3.10 -27.97 -23.85
CA PRO A 627 2.59 -27.61 -22.54
C PRO A 627 1.58 -28.66 -22.04
N LEU A 628 1.65 -28.99 -20.76
CA LEU A 628 0.69 -29.88 -20.11
C LEU A 628 -0.52 -29.08 -19.62
N ASP A 629 -1.71 -29.46 -20.09
CA ASP A 629 -2.97 -29.02 -19.50
C ASP A 629 -3.35 -29.97 -18.34
N ILE A 630 -3.04 -29.54 -17.12
CA ILE A 630 -3.35 -30.29 -15.89
C ILE A 630 -4.86 -30.47 -15.73
N GLY A 631 -5.66 -29.47 -16.12
CA GLY A 631 -7.12 -29.53 -16.09
C GLY A 631 -7.64 -30.63 -17.00
N GLN A 632 -7.12 -30.71 -18.22
CA GLN A 632 -7.50 -31.76 -19.18
C GLN A 632 -7.13 -33.17 -18.68
N LEU A 633 -6.02 -33.33 -17.95
CA LEU A 633 -5.64 -34.61 -17.34
C LEU A 633 -6.70 -35.08 -16.32
N TYR A 634 -7.11 -34.20 -15.41
CA TYR A 634 -8.18 -34.51 -14.46
C TYR A 634 -9.54 -34.72 -15.13
N ARG A 635 -9.84 -33.96 -16.18
CA ARG A 635 -11.06 -34.11 -16.96
C ARG A 635 -11.15 -35.47 -17.66
N ASN A 636 -10.07 -35.92 -18.30
CA ASN A 636 -10.00 -37.23 -18.94
C ASN A 636 -10.18 -38.35 -17.92
N TYR A 637 -9.46 -38.26 -16.79
CA TYR A 637 -9.63 -39.20 -15.69
C TYR A 637 -11.08 -39.26 -15.20
N ALA A 638 -11.74 -38.10 -15.06
CA ALA A 638 -13.14 -38.03 -14.68
C ALA A 638 -14.09 -38.65 -15.72
N ALA A 639 -13.86 -38.41 -17.01
CA ALA A 639 -14.71 -38.91 -18.10
C ALA A 639 -14.69 -40.44 -18.26
N GLU A 640 -13.59 -41.09 -17.89
CA GLU A 640 -13.43 -42.55 -17.95
C GLU A 640 -14.26 -43.31 -16.90
N HIS A 641 -14.81 -42.60 -15.91
CA HIS A 641 -15.50 -43.20 -14.79
C HIS A 641 -17.00 -42.87 -14.80
N GLU A 642 -17.84 -43.87 -14.51
CA GLU A 642 -19.27 -43.62 -14.25
C GLU A 642 -19.51 -43.08 -12.83
N GLN A 643 -18.68 -43.51 -11.87
CA GLN A 643 -18.67 -43.05 -10.48
C GLN A 643 -17.22 -42.86 -10.03
N LEU A 644 -16.97 -41.82 -9.22
CA LEU A 644 -15.66 -41.54 -8.64
C LEU A 644 -15.78 -41.20 -7.16
N SER A 645 -14.83 -41.71 -6.39
CA SER A 645 -14.66 -41.35 -4.99
C SER A 645 -13.56 -40.30 -4.78
N LEU A 646 -13.67 -39.53 -3.71
CA LEU A 646 -12.60 -38.61 -3.25
C LEU A 646 -11.28 -39.36 -3.02
N ARG A 647 -11.35 -40.64 -2.61
CA ARG A 647 -10.17 -41.48 -2.43
C ARG A 647 -9.47 -41.73 -3.76
N GLU A 648 -10.18 -42.14 -4.80
CA GLU A 648 -9.61 -42.37 -6.13
C GLU A 648 -9.02 -41.09 -6.73
N ILE A 649 -9.66 -39.94 -6.51
CA ILE A 649 -9.12 -38.63 -6.95
C ILE A 649 -7.81 -38.32 -6.24
N LYS A 650 -7.70 -38.62 -4.93
CA LYS A 650 -6.46 -38.44 -4.16
C LYS A 650 -5.37 -39.43 -4.55
N GLU A 651 -5.72 -40.70 -4.80
CA GLU A 651 -4.78 -41.71 -5.31
C GLU A 651 -4.23 -41.29 -6.68
N PHE A 652 -5.08 -40.73 -7.55
CA PHE A 652 -4.65 -40.14 -8.81
C PHE A 652 -3.74 -38.92 -8.60
N GLN A 653 -4.10 -38.01 -7.68
CA GLN A 653 -3.28 -36.85 -7.28
C GLN A 653 -1.86 -37.27 -6.85
N GLU A 654 -1.75 -38.29 -6.01
CA GLU A 654 -0.46 -38.84 -5.54
C GLU A 654 0.34 -39.45 -6.70
N THR A 655 -0.34 -40.16 -7.61
CA THR A 655 0.28 -40.80 -8.78
C THR A 655 0.89 -39.76 -9.74
N ILE A 656 0.16 -38.68 -10.02
CA ILE A 656 0.62 -37.63 -10.96
C ILE A 656 1.49 -36.57 -10.26
N GLY A 657 1.39 -36.45 -8.94
CA GLY A 657 2.16 -35.50 -8.13
C GLY A 657 1.76 -34.03 -8.28
N LEU A 658 0.54 -33.75 -8.78
CA LEU A 658 0.01 -32.42 -9.09
C LEU A 658 -1.22 -32.11 -8.23
N PRO A 659 -1.56 -30.83 -7.97
CA PRO A 659 -2.76 -30.49 -7.19
C PRO A 659 -4.05 -30.81 -7.95
N ILE A 660 -5.15 -31.02 -7.23
CA ILE A 660 -6.47 -31.38 -7.80
C ILE A 660 -7.12 -30.16 -8.47
N TYR A 661 -7.54 -30.32 -9.73
CA TYR A 661 -8.28 -29.33 -10.50
C TYR A 661 -9.78 -29.64 -10.48
N TRP A 662 -10.45 -29.23 -9.40
CA TRP A 662 -11.86 -29.57 -9.17
C TRP A 662 -12.81 -29.06 -10.25
N ASP A 663 -12.61 -27.86 -10.78
CA ASP A 663 -13.50 -27.31 -11.81
C ASP A 663 -13.49 -28.17 -13.08
N ASP A 664 -12.35 -28.77 -13.45
CA ASP A 664 -12.25 -29.69 -14.59
C ASP A 664 -12.87 -31.05 -14.31
N ILE A 665 -12.78 -31.56 -13.09
CA ILE A 665 -13.50 -32.78 -12.66
C ILE A 665 -15.00 -32.54 -12.74
N PHE A 666 -15.48 -31.39 -12.26
CA PHE A 666 -16.90 -31.08 -12.26
C PHE A 666 -17.48 -30.94 -13.65
N LYS A 667 -16.69 -30.66 -14.70
CA LYS A 667 -17.16 -30.68 -16.10
C LYS A 667 -17.71 -32.03 -16.55
N GLU A 668 -17.29 -33.13 -15.92
CA GLU A 668 -17.72 -34.50 -16.25
C GLU A 668 -18.56 -35.14 -15.14
N MET A 669 -18.41 -34.68 -13.89
CA MET A 669 -18.98 -35.31 -12.70
C MET A 669 -19.86 -34.36 -11.87
N VAL A 670 -20.91 -34.91 -11.27
CA VAL A 670 -21.76 -34.27 -10.25
C VAL A 670 -21.40 -34.84 -8.89
N ARG A 671 -21.09 -33.98 -7.94
CA ARG A 671 -20.82 -34.40 -6.56
C ARG A 671 -22.13 -34.67 -5.83
N ILE A 672 -22.28 -35.89 -5.30
CA ILE A 672 -23.51 -36.32 -4.62
C ILE A 672 -23.34 -36.48 -3.11
N SER A 673 -22.09 -36.56 -2.62
CA SER A 673 -21.78 -36.63 -1.19
C SER A 673 -20.38 -36.07 -0.88
N ALA A 674 -19.98 -36.13 0.39
CA ALA A 674 -18.63 -35.78 0.82
C ALA A 674 -17.56 -36.57 0.07
N THR A 675 -17.85 -37.82 -0.27
CA THR A 675 -16.88 -38.79 -0.79
C THR A 675 -17.17 -39.27 -2.20
N GLU A 676 -18.34 -39.01 -2.77
CA GLU A 676 -18.75 -39.61 -4.05
C GLU A 676 -19.26 -38.60 -5.08
N LEU A 677 -18.93 -38.90 -6.33
CA LEU A 677 -19.31 -38.19 -7.53
C LEU A 677 -19.85 -39.19 -8.57
N VAL A 678 -20.79 -38.75 -9.38
CA VAL A 678 -21.42 -39.55 -10.44
C VAL A 678 -21.36 -38.77 -11.75
N ARG A 679 -21.15 -39.46 -12.87
CA ARG A 679 -21.07 -38.83 -14.19
C ARG A 679 -22.33 -38.04 -14.52
N ARG A 680 -22.15 -36.86 -15.13
CA ARG A 680 -23.23 -35.90 -15.41
C ARG A 680 -24.39 -36.48 -16.20
N ASP A 681 -24.14 -37.39 -17.14
CA ASP A 681 -25.18 -38.03 -17.97
C ASP A 681 -26.12 -38.96 -17.20
N LYS A 682 -25.74 -39.39 -15.98
CA LYS A 682 -26.59 -40.17 -15.07
C LYS A 682 -27.41 -39.28 -14.13
N VAL A 683 -27.15 -37.97 -14.13
CA VAL A 683 -27.87 -37.02 -13.28
C VAL A 683 -28.83 -36.18 -14.10
N GLN A 684 -30.12 -36.30 -13.81
CA GLN A 684 -31.18 -35.54 -14.47
C GLN A 684 -31.84 -34.59 -13.47
N PHE A 685 -31.93 -33.32 -13.88
CA PHE A 685 -32.63 -32.26 -13.17
C PHE A 685 -33.74 -31.71 -14.06
N ASP A 686 -34.92 -31.49 -13.48
CA ASP A 686 -35.91 -30.58 -14.08
C ASP A 686 -35.51 -29.14 -13.73
N VAL A 687 -34.60 -28.58 -14.55
CA VAL A 687 -33.93 -27.30 -14.27
C VAL A 687 -34.95 -26.17 -14.05
N ASP A 688 -35.97 -26.09 -14.89
CA ASP A 688 -36.95 -24.99 -14.81
C ASP A 688 -37.80 -25.12 -13.53
N ALA A 689 -38.27 -26.33 -13.21
CA ALA A 689 -39.03 -26.56 -11.99
C ALA A 689 -38.19 -26.35 -10.72
N VAL A 690 -36.92 -26.74 -10.73
CA VAL A 690 -36.00 -26.57 -9.59
C VAL A 690 -35.69 -25.10 -9.37
N ASP A 691 -35.40 -24.35 -10.44
CA ASP A 691 -35.15 -22.92 -10.37
C ASP A 691 -36.38 -22.15 -9.86
N ASP A 692 -37.58 -22.49 -10.35
CA ASP A 692 -38.84 -21.88 -9.88
C ASP A 692 -39.10 -22.19 -8.40
N ALA A 693 -38.81 -23.42 -7.95
CA ALA A 693 -38.94 -23.80 -6.54
C ALA A 693 -37.95 -23.02 -5.67
N LEU A 694 -36.67 -22.93 -6.07
CA LEU A 694 -35.64 -22.18 -5.36
C LEU A 694 -35.98 -20.69 -5.30
N GLU A 695 -36.41 -20.08 -6.40
CA GLU A 695 -36.79 -18.66 -6.46
C GLU A 695 -37.97 -18.34 -5.54
N LYS A 696 -38.98 -19.21 -5.48
CA LYS A 696 -40.14 -19.05 -4.60
C LYS A 696 -39.77 -19.19 -3.13
N MET A 697 -38.89 -20.13 -2.79
CA MET A 697 -38.49 -20.38 -1.40
C MET A 697 -37.47 -19.38 -0.88
N TYR A 698 -36.57 -18.88 -1.75
CA TYR A 698 -35.43 -18.04 -1.40
C TYR A 698 -35.44 -16.76 -2.26
N PRO A 699 -36.30 -15.77 -1.93
CA PRO A 699 -36.50 -14.59 -2.76
C PRO A 699 -35.37 -13.56 -2.70
N ASN A 700 -34.47 -13.67 -1.71
CA ASN A 700 -33.34 -12.76 -1.53
C ASN A 700 -32.38 -12.81 -2.73
N GLU A 701 -31.60 -11.74 -2.92
CA GLU A 701 -30.61 -11.64 -4.00
C GLU A 701 -29.56 -12.76 -3.94
N TYR A 702 -29.15 -13.13 -2.73
CA TYR A 702 -28.27 -14.26 -2.46
C TYR A 702 -28.64 -14.99 -1.17
N THR A 703 -28.27 -16.27 -1.08
CA THR A 703 -28.51 -17.13 0.09
C THR A 703 -27.32 -18.08 0.29
N ALA A 704 -26.81 -18.20 1.51
CA ALA A 704 -25.75 -19.16 1.81
C ALA A 704 -26.26 -20.60 1.60
N LEU A 705 -25.45 -21.48 0.98
CA LEU A 705 -25.89 -22.86 0.69
C LEU A 705 -26.33 -23.62 1.94
N LYS A 706 -25.70 -23.34 3.08
CA LYS A 706 -26.02 -23.97 4.37
C LYS A 706 -27.36 -23.52 4.97
N ASP A 707 -27.96 -22.45 4.47
CA ASP A 707 -29.28 -21.99 4.88
C ASP A 707 -30.40 -22.57 3.98
N ILE A 708 -30.04 -23.25 2.89
CA ILE A 708 -30.96 -23.98 2.02
C ILE A 708 -31.12 -25.41 2.56
N THR A 709 -32.18 -25.64 3.32
CA THR A 709 -32.42 -26.91 4.04
C THR A 709 -33.67 -27.66 3.59
N LEU A 710 -34.57 -27.01 2.85
CA LEU A 710 -35.87 -27.58 2.44
C LEU A 710 -35.78 -28.43 1.16
N PHE A 711 -34.83 -29.38 1.13
CA PHE A 711 -34.57 -30.23 -0.05
C PHE A 711 -35.76 -31.10 -0.49
N LEU A 712 -36.68 -31.44 0.42
CA LEU A 712 -37.89 -32.21 0.10
C LEU A 712 -38.91 -31.43 -0.74
N SER A 713 -38.78 -30.10 -0.78
CA SER A 713 -39.64 -29.22 -1.57
C SER A 713 -39.14 -29.04 -3.01
N LEU A 714 -37.93 -29.53 -3.32
CA LEU A 714 -37.38 -29.47 -4.67
C LEU A 714 -37.97 -30.61 -5.53
N PRO A 715 -38.18 -30.38 -6.84
CA PRO A 715 -38.56 -31.44 -7.77
C PRO A 715 -37.62 -32.64 -7.70
N ALA A 716 -38.16 -33.83 -7.98
CA ALA A 716 -37.38 -35.06 -7.97
C ALA A 716 -36.24 -34.97 -9.00
N ALA A 717 -35.03 -35.32 -8.57
CA ALA A 717 -33.87 -35.55 -9.43
C ALA A 717 -33.53 -37.03 -9.42
N SER A 718 -32.71 -37.50 -10.37
CA SER A 718 -32.24 -38.90 -10.38
C SER A 718 -31.30 -39.24 -9.22
N VAL A 719 -30.86 -38.23 -8.45
CA VAL A 719 -30.11 -38.37 -7.21
C VAL A 719 -30.82 -37.63 -6.07
N ARG A 720 -30.63 -38.08 -4.83
CA ARG A 720 -31.27 -37.45 -3.67
C ARG A 720 -30.67 -36.08 -3.39
N TRP A 721 -31.52 -35.05 -3.35
CA TRP A 721 -31.12 -33.69 -2.98
C TRP A 721 -30.43 -33.63 -1.62
N ASN A 722 -29.29 -32.94 -1.61
CA ASN A 722 -28.55 -32.51 -0.43
C ASN A 722 -27.68 -31.31 -0.83
N GLY A 723 -26.87 -30.80 0.11
CA GLY A 723 -26.02 -29.64 -0.14
C GLY A 723 -24.96 -29.81 -1.24
N TYR A 724 -24.39 -31.01 -1.41
CA TYR A 724 -23.41 -31.29 -2.48
C TYR A 724 -24.07 -31.32 -3.86
N VAL A 725 -25.26 -31.91 -3.94
CA VAL A 725 -26.06 -31.92 -5.17
C VAL A 725 -26.47 -30.50 -5.53
N LEU A 726 -26.88 -29.69 -4.55
CA LEU A 726 -27.20 -28.28 -4.75
C LEU A 726 -25.98 -27.44 -5.18
N GLU A 727 -24.83 -27.65 -4.55
CA GLU A 727 -23.56 -27.01 -4.95
C GLU A 727 -23.23 -27.33 -6.42
N SER A 728 -23.37 -28.59 -6.84
CA SER A 728 -23.14 -29.01 -8.22
C SER A 728 -24.18 -28.44 -9.20
N TYR A 729 -25.46 -28.43 -8.80
CA TYR A 729 -26.55 -27.89 -9.61
C TYR A 729 -26.36 -26.39 -9.90
N LEU A 730 -26.03 -25.60 -8.86
CA LEU A 730 -25.83 -24.15 -8.99
C LEU A 730 -24.56 -23.76 -9.74
N ARG A 731 -23.59 -24.69 -9.85
CA ARG A 731 -22.36 -24.46 -10.62
C ARG A 731 -22.61 -24.45 -12.12
N ASP A 732 -23.41 -25.41 -12.61
CA ASP A 732 -23.43 -25.75 -14.04
C ASP A 732 -24.82 -25.93 -14.67
N TYR A 733 -25.90 -26.01 -13.88
CA TYR A 733 -27.22 -26.39 -14.39
C TYR A 733 -28.27 -25.28 -14.28
N SER A 734 -28.29 -24.54 -13.17
CA SER A 734 -29.30 -23.50 -12.95
C SER A 734 -29.22 -22.40 -14.03
N LYS A 735 -30.39 -21.94 -14.48
CA LYS A 735 -30.52 -20.80 -15.40
C LYS A 735 -30.72 -19.49 -14.63
N LYS A 736 -31.40 -19.55 -13.48
CA LYS A 736 -31.74 -18.38 -12.65
C LYS A 736 -30.74 -18.06 -11.56
N PHE A 737 -29.85 -18.99 -11.21
CA PHE A 737 -28.87 -18.82 -10.15
C PHE A 737 -27.47 -19.24 -10.59
N ARG A 738 -26.46 -18.69 -9.93
CA ARG A 738 -25.05 -19.08 -10.04
C ARG A 738 -24.46 -19.32 -8.66
N LEU A 739 -23.49 -20.22 -8.59
CA LEU A 739 -22.69 -20.45 -7.39
C LEU A 739 -21.52 -19.47 -7.33
N VAL A 740 -21.36 -18.77 -6.19
CA VAL A 740 -20.13 -18.06 -5.85
C VAL A 740 -19.52 -18.62 -4.56
N GLN A 741 -18.21 -18.84 -4.55
CA GLN A 741 -17.50 -19.53 -3.46
C GLN A 741 -16.02 -19.08 -3.39
N VAL A 742 -15.40 -19.17 -2.21
CA VAL A 742 -13.96 -18.92 -2.04
C VAL A 742 -13.12 -20.04 -2.64
N SER A 743 -13.53 -21.28 -2.35
CA SER A 743 -12.79 -22.50 -2.65
C SER A 743 -13.71 -23.70 -2.48
N ILE A 744 -13.38 -24.80 -3.15
CA ILE A 744 -14.10 -26.06 -3.05
C ILE A 744 -13.58 -26.82 -1.83
N SER A 745 -14.48 -27.22 -0.93
CA SER A 745 -14.12 -28.00 0.25
C SER A 745 -14.07 -29.50 -0.07
N ASN A 746 -13.08 -30.21 0.47
CA ASN A 746 -12.91 -31.64 0.19
C ASN A 746 -13.94 -32.52 0.90
N ASP A 747 -14.46 -32.09 2.05
CA ASP A 747 -15.28 -32.92 2.96
C ASP A 747 -16.59 -32.24 3.38
N ASP A 748 -16.84 -31.04 2.86
CA ASP A 748 -18.07 -30.29 3.09
C ASP A 748 -18.46 -29.46 1.85
N TYR A 749 -19.60 -28.76 1.90
CA TYR A 749 -20.07 -27.84 0.86
C TYR A 749 -20.25 -26.44 1.45
N TYR A 750 -19.75 -25.42 0.75
CA TYR A 750 -19.84 -24.01 1.15
C TYR A 750 -19.97 -23.13 -0.09
N GLY A 751 -20.52 -21.94 0.11
CA GLY A 751 -20.71 -20.97 -0.95
C GLY A 751 -22.05 -20.29 -0.82
N VAL A 752 -22.38 -19.52 -1.83
CA VAL A 752 -23.57 -18.68 -1.86
C VAL A 752 -24.27 -18.87 -3.20
N MET A 753 -25.56 -19.19 -3.13
CA MET A 753 -26.47 -19.12 -4.26
C MET A 753 -26.77 -17.66 -4.55
N LEU A 754 -26.46 -17.19 -5.75
CA LEU A 754 -26.63 -15.81 -6.18
C LEU A 754 -27.55 -15.76 -7.41
N LYS A 755 -28.53 -14.85 -7.43
CA LYS A 755 -29.39 -14.67 -8.60
C LYS A 755 -28.59 -14.26 -9.83
N SER A 756 -28.88 -14.87 -10.97
CA SER A 756 -28.23 -14.55 -12.24
C SER A 756 -28.43 -13.09 -12.65
N THR A 757 -29.54 -12.48 -12.23
CA THR A 757 -29.89 -11.07 -12.45
C THR A 757 -29.19 -10.07 -11.52
N SER A 758 -28.43 -10.54 -10.53
CA SER A 758 -27.69 -9.65 -9.61
C SER A 758 -26.51 -8.97 -10.30
N ASN A 759 -26.24 -7.71 -9.92
CA ASN A 759 -25.07 -6.94 -10.33
C ASN A 759 -23.78 -7.34 -9.58
N LEU A 760 -23.84 -8.25 -8.61
CA LEU A 760 -22.67 -8.75 -7.90
C LEU A 760 -22.03 -9.87 -8.73
N GLU A 761 -20.77 -9.78 -9.12
CA GLU A 761 -20.20 -10.75 -10.07
C GLU A 761 -19.46 -11.89 -9.39
N SER A 762 -18.76 -11.59 -8.28
CA SER A 762 -17.84 -12.51 -7.64
C SER A 762 -18.19 -12.84 -6.19
N TYR A 763 -17.54 -13.87 -5.64
CA TYR A 763 -17.59 -14.12 -4.19
C TYR A 763 -17.17 -12.88 -3.39
N ASN A 764 -16.15 -12.15 -3.84
CA ASN A 764 -15.65 -10.97 -3.14
C ASN A 764 -16.73 -9.88 -3.07
N ASP A 765 -17.52 -9.69 -4.13
CA ASP A 765 -18.58 -8.69 -4.17
C ASP A 765 -19.74 -9.03 -3.24
N VAL A 766 -20.13 -10.32 -3.23
CA VAL A 766 -21.19 -10.84 -2.36
C VAL A 766 -20.76 -10.84 -0.90
N ALA A 767 -19.52 -11.22 -0.61
CA ALA A 767 -18.94 -11.13 0.73
C ALA A 767 -18.85 -9.67 1.20
N ALA A 768 -18.45 -8.74 0.32
CA ALA A 768 -18.38 -7.32 0.65
C ALA A 768 -19.77 -6.72 0.90
N ASP A 769 -20.76 -7.08 0.09
CA ASP A 769 -22.15 -6.66 0.25
C ASP A 769 -22.76 -7.17 1.56
N MET A 770 -22.59 -8.47 1.83
CA MET A 770 -23.02 -9.09 3.08
C MET A 770 -22.39 -8.39 4.29
N LEU A 771 -21.07 -8.14 4.24
CA LEU A 771 -20.35 -7.46 5.32
C LEU A 771 -20.80 -6.00 5.45
N ALA A 772 -21.14 -5.32 4.36
CA ALA A 772 -21.68 -3.96 4.43
C ALA A 772 -23.02 -3.94 5.21
N LYS A 773 -23.87 -4.95 4.97
CA LYS A 773 -25.18 -5.13 5.65
C LYS A 773 -25.03 -5.67 7.08
N ASN A 774 -23.94 -6.37 7.39
CA ASN A 774 -23.69 -6.95 8.71
C ASN A 774 -22.73 -6.09 9.54
N GLY A 775 -23.24 -5.43 10.58
CA GLY A 775 -22.44 -4.55 11.42
C GLY A 775 -21.51 -5.22 12.45
N GLY A 776 -21.47 -6.55 12.49
CA GLY A 776 -20.77 -7.34 13.53
C GLY A 776 -19.24 -7.43 13.41
N TRP A 777 -18.61 -6.64 12.55
CA TRP A 777 -17.16 -6.68 12.33
C TRP A 777 -16.55 -5.28 12.27
N THR A 778 -15.26 -5.19 12.62
CA THR A 778 -14.48 -3.93 12.70
C THR A 778 -13.14 -3.99 11.97
N ASP A 779 -12.61 -5.18 11.76
CA ASP A 779 -11.30 -5.46 11.17
C ASP A 779 -11.36 -6.73 10.30
N GLU A 780 -10.28 -7.04 9.58
CA GLU A 780 -10.21 -8.19 8.67
C GLU A 780 -10.46 -9.54 9.39
N LYS A 781 -10.00 -9.69 10.63
CA LYS A 781 -10.16 -10.94 11.40
C LYS A 781 -11.61 -11.15 11.82
N SER A 782 -12.27 -10.11 12.33
CA SER A 782 -13.70 -10.15 12.67
C SER A 782 -14.59 -10.25 11.44
N ALA A 783 -14.18 -9.67 10.31
CA ALA A 783 -14.87 -9.83 9.03
C ALA A 783 -14.79 -11.29 8.52
N LEU A 784 -13.61 -11.92 8.57
CA LEU A 784 -13.46 -13.34 8.26
C LEU A 784 -14.33 -14.21 9.16
N ARG A 785 -14.41 -13.89 10.45
CA ARG A 785 -15.26 -14.61 11.38
C ARG A 785 -16.75 -14.42 11.05
N CYS A 786 -17.15 -13.22 10.70
CA CYS A 786 -18.51 -12.90 10.26
C CYS A 786 -18.92 -13.70 9.01
N LEU A 787 -18.03 -13.83 8.02
CA LEU A 787 -18.26 -14.65 6.84
C LEU A 787 -18.40 -16.14 7.18
N VAL A 788 -17.63 -16.65 8.15
CA VAL A 788 -17.75 -18.02 8.65
C VAL A 788 -19.07 -18.23 9.39
N ASP A 789 -19.43 -17.31 10.29
CA ASP A 789 -20.65 -17.40 11.10
C ASP A 789 -21.92 -17.30 10.24
N ALA A 790 -21.85 -16.56 9.13
CA ALA A 790 -22.89 -16.52 8.10
C ALA A 790 -22.79 -17.66 7.06
N LYS A 791 -21.88 -18.61 7.28
CA LYS A 791 -21.74 -19.84 6.49
C LYS A 791 -21.39 -19.62 5.01
N PHE A 792 -20.79 -18.49 4.67
CA PHE A 792 -20.30 -18.22 3.30
C PHE A 792 -19.04 -19.02 2.98
N GLN A 793 -18.22 -19.31 3.99
CA GLN A 793 -16.96 -20.04 3.87
C GLN A 793 -16.69 -20.90 5.11
N GLN A 794 -15.94 -21.99 4.94
CA GLN A 794 -15.62 -22.93 6.02
C GLN A 794 -14.64 -22.34 7.04
N ARG A 795 -13.60 -21.66 6.55
CA ARG A 795 -12.44 -21.24 7.35
C ARG A 795 -12.36 -19.72 7.38
N ALA A 796 -11.85 -19.18 8.49
CA ALA A 796 -11.51 -17.76 8.60
C ALA A 796 -10.18 -17.45 7.86
N LYS A 797 -10.09 -17.82 6.58
CA LYS A 797 -8.94 -17.59 5.69
C LYS A 797 -9.47 -17.17 4.31
N ASN A 798 -9.09 -15.96 3.88
CA ASN A 798 -9.35 -15.46 2.53
C ASN A 798 -8.25 -14.44 2.20
N SER A 799 -7.44 -14.71 1.18
CA SER A 799 -6.32 -13.83 0.78
C SER A 799 -6.80 -12.45 0.35
N ASN A 800 -8.03 -12.32 -0.14
CA ASN A 800 -8.61 -11.07 -0.61
C ASN A 800 -9.40 -10.30 0.48
N ILE A 801 -9.31 -10.71 1.74
CA ILE A 801 -10.10 -10.08 2.83
C ILE A 801 -9.87 -8.56 2.92
N SER A 802 -8.64 -8.09 2.72
CA SER A 802 -8.33 -6.66 2.81
C SER A 802 -9.11 -5.83 1.78
N ALA A 803 -9.17 -6.34 0.54
CA ALA A 803 -9.96 -5.73 -0.54
C ALA A 803 -11.46 -5.81 -0.25
N ILE A 804 -11.96 -6.96 0.21
CA ILE A 804 -13.37 -7.18 0.57
C ILE A 804 -13.80 -6.21 1.68
N VAL A 805 -13.00 -6.05 2.73
CA VAL A 805 -13.27 -5.13 3.85
C VAL A 805 -13.31 -3.68 3.37
N LYS A 806 -12.37 -3.29 2.49
CA LYS A 806 -12.36 -1.94 1.90
C LYS A 806 -13.64 -1.68 1.10
N ALA A 807 -14.02 -2.61 0.23
CA ALA A 807 -15.25 -2.53 -0.56
C ALA A 807 -16.51 -2.51 0.32
N ALA A 808 -16.55 -3.35 1.37
CA ALA A 808 -17.67 -3.41 2.31
C ALA A 808 -17.86 -2.08 3.08
N ARG A 809 -16.76 -1.45 3.52
CA ARG A 809 -16.82 -0.12 4.17
C ARG A 809 -17.33 0.96 3.23
N GLN A 810 -16.90 0.94 1.97
CA GLN A 810 -17.39 1.87 0.94
C GLN A 810 -18.88 1.67 0.69
N LYS A 811 -19.34 0.43 0.51
CA LYS A 811 -20.77 0.11 0.35
C LYS A 811 -21.59 0.55 1.57
N ARG A 812 -21.08 0.32 2.78
CA ARG A 812 -21.74 0.70 4.04
C ARG A 812 -21.87 2.22 4.23
N ALA A 813 -21.01 3.02 3.62
CA ALA A 813 -21.15 4.47 3.63
C ALA A 813 -22.25 4.96 2.68
N ASN A 814 -22.66 4.12 1.71
CA ASN A 814 -23.67 4.42 0.70
C ASN A 814 -25.04 3.76 1.00
N ILE A 815 -25.16 3.04 2.13
CA ILE A 815 -26.40 2.46 2.68
C ILE A 815 -26.82 3.33 3.86
#